data_AF-A0A3D2TIV7-F1
#
_entry.id   AF-A0A3D2TIV7-F1
#
_cell.length_a   1.000
_cell.length_b   1.000
_cell.length_c   1.000
_cell.angle_alpha   90.00
_cell.angle_beta   90.00
_cell.angle_gamma   90.00
#
_symmetry.space_group_name_H-M   'P 1'
#
loop_
_entity.id
_entity.type
_entity.pdbx_description
1 polymer ?
#
loop_
_entity_poly.entity_id
_entity_poly.type
_entity_poly.pdbx_seq_one_letter_code
_entity_poly.pdbx_strand_id
1 'polypeptide(L)'
;MGYLNFSSGAGEPKFLHQINELYRSLEAQGPQEDSLPQFCEWLSATIERLQAAGGPFAEPHQALAVLDLLQNKLLPAYREFHRNLLFHQEEAQLWRPFFVGLAFEAILLQGAPWDESDRIVSGALAHLNDYVGYRPVATLASGDTAEPYPHEFVRPLPLYIRGSGVQVGRYEKLIQLALEILQNTDEEILARAWFDLDRLEEIAIDSRAYDFDHPVNRRPNYHFGLWDPRQISNSGYYCRFVLQQITLDALISRCEWENCPEGTTSEDRWKDAAAVLAGTILMASGTSGDGPGRHDSTVTLSSLLPHIASYRDDFYQQLLEHAEAGYGERLREEAQRYHQPFGAARQYLNHELARRRALQMQRVHLAHLFARLGFPESAKLQADSVRVASARMLTEIYCRLTSGHDAIDEDQLERVVEDLSACEHLMYDAIECGALVDPWNVVGFAANFSLFPALENTVHDWRVDELIELVEQVLDLCARAWSEAAAVDNAKLEQHFSEQLSRLAEWWDKFATASVEDVKRLVAKEIEVSANLVAGALNAWHKAGAAAGDIAFWRMFVDQFDSSKAFQLVIEALLDHGDTVASMALMMQWVSQKDRTPLEEGDHSFRRLAFRWLATVEHEQQEQQIDSWSQVVKFFAFL
;
A
#
# COMPACT_ATOMS: atom_id res chain seq x y z
N MET A 1 14.92 34.49 5.56
CA MET A 1 16.35 34.76 5.80
C MET A 1 16.74 34.82 7.26
N GLY A 2 16.21 35.75 8.06
CA GLY A 2 16.53 35.81 9.50
C GLY A 2 16.31 34.47 10.22
N TYR A 3 15.15 33.85 9.99
CA TYR A 3 14.85 32.52 10.52
C TYR A 3 15.89 31.46 10.13
N LEU A 4 16.16 31.30 8.82
CA LEU A 4 17.11 30.30 8.31
C LEU A 4 18.53 30.46 8.87
N ASN A 5 18.98 31.69 9.15
CA ASN A 5 20.35 31.92 9.60
C ASN A 5 20.54 31.92 11.13
N PHE A 6 19.48 32.13 11.91
CA PHE A 6 19.59 32.33 13.37
C PHE A 6 18.67 31.45 14.21
N SER A 7 17.69 30.79 13.60
CA SER A 7 16.78 29.89 14.33
C SER A 7 17.47 28.56 14.65
N SER A 8 17.04 27.95 15.76
CA SER A 8 17.33 26.56 16.10
C SER A 8 16.29 25.57 15.57
N GLY A 9 15.36 26.03 14.70
CA GLY A 9 14.33 25.20 14.08
C GLY A 9 13.01 25.10 14.84
N ALA A 10 12.79 25.90 15.89
CA ALA A 10 11.51 25.92 16.59
C ALA A 10 10.40 26.50 15.71
N GLY A 11 9.30 25.75 15.55
CA GLY A 11 8.19 26.11 14.65
C GLY A 11 7.72 27.55 14.83
N GLU A 12 7.77 28.33 13.74
CA GLU A 12 7.41 29.76 13.76
C GLU A 12 6.32 30.07 12.71
N PRO A 13 5.05 30.29 13.12
CA PRO A 13 3.96 30.52 12.17
C PRO A 13 4.19 31.71 11.22
N LYS A 14 4.90 32.74 11.69
CA LYS A 14 5.28 33.89 10.85
C LYS A 14 6.25 33.51 9.74
N PHE A 15 7.18 32.60 10.00
CA PHE A 15 8.11 32.11 8.99
C PHE A 15 7.37 31.35 7.89
N LEU A 16 6.51 30.41 8.28
CA LEU A 16 5.70 29.63 7.33
C LEU A 16 4.74 30.53 6.52
N HIS A 17 4.15 31.55 7.14
CA HIS A 17 3.34 32.55 6.44
C HIS A 17 4.14 33.29 5.35
N GLN A 18 5.37 33.72 5.67
CA GLN A 18 6.22 34.43 4.70
C GLN A 18 6.66 33.53 3.54
N ILE A 19 6.92 32.24 3.79
CA ILE A 19 7.17 31.27 2.71
C ILE A 19 5.93 31.16 1.81
N ASN A 20 4.73 31.04 2.40
CA ASN A 20 3.48 30.94 1.66
C ASN A 20 3.23 32.16 0.75
N GLU A 21 3.45 33.37 1.26
CA GLU A 21 3.31 34.61 0.48
C GLU A 21 4.38 34.76 -0.60
N LEU A 22 5.60 34.26 -0.35
CA LEU A 22 6.63 34.21 -1.38
C LEU A 22 6.22 33.27 -2.52
N TYR A 23 5.75 32.06 -2.22
CA TYR A 23 5.20 31.14 -3.22
C TYR A 23 4.06 31.80 -4.01
N ARG A 24 3.10 32.45 -3.34
CA ARG A 24 2.00 33.21 -3.99
C ARG A 24 2.53 34.24 -4.98
N SER A 25 3.59 34.95 -4.60
CA SER A 25 4.22 35.99 -5.44
C SER A 25 4.98 35.42 -6.64
N LEU A 26 5.57 34.22 -6.49
CA LEU A 26 6.29 33.52 -7.56
C LEU A 26 5.30 32.90 -8.57
N GLU A 27 4.26 32.21 -8.09
CA GLU A 27 3.22 31.59 -8.93
C GLU A 27 2.41 32.65 -9.71
N ALA A 28 2.26 33.86 -9.17
CA ALA A 28 1.63 34.97 -9.88
C ALA A 28 2.43 35.48 -11.10
N GLN A 29 3.74 35.21 -11.17
CA GLN A 29 4.60 35.65 -12.27
C GLN A 29 4.53 34.73 -13.51
N GLY A 30 3.89 33.57 -13.38
CA GLY A 30 3.57 32.68 -14.50
C GLY A 30 3.21 31.28 -14.01
N PRO A 31 2.35 30.54 -14.75
CA PRO A 31 2.04 29.15 -14.44
C PRO A 31 3.28 28.29 -14.75
N GLN A 32 4.15 28.11 -13.77
CA GLN A 32 5.16 27.06 -13.80
C GLN A 32 4.63 25.84 -13.06
N GLU A 33 4.88 24.66 -13.62
CA GLU A 33 4.48 23.40 -13.01
C GLU A 33 5.18 23.20 -11.65
N ASP A 34 6.44 23.65 -11.48
CA ASP A 34 7.19 23.54 -10.23
C ASP A 34 7.76 24.89 -9.76
N SER A 35 7.36 25.33 -8.56
CA SER A 35 7.80 26.60 -7.96
C SER A 35 9.04 26.46 -7.06
N LEU A 36 9.46 25.23 -6.72
CA LEU A 36 10.59 25.00 -5.81
C LEU A 36 11.93 25.52 -6.39
N PRO A 37 12.31 25.27 -7.66
CA PRO A 37 13.56 25.77 -8.21
C PRO A 37 13.65 27.29 -8.16
N GLN A 38 12.58 27.98 -8.58
CA GLN A 38 12.52 29.44 -8.56
C GLN A 38 12.59 29.99 -7.12
N PHE A 39 11.93 29.33 -6.17
CA PHE A 39 12.01 29.68 -4.76
C PHE A 39 13.44 29.54 -4.22
N CYS A 40 14.13 28.44 -4.52
CA CYS A 40 15.52 28.21 -4.12
C CYS A 40 16.48 29.21 -4.76
N GLU A 41 16.33 29.49 -6.06
CA GLU A 41 17.11 30.53 -6.77
C GLU A 41 16.91 31.91 -6.14
N TRP A 42 15.66 32.26 -5.81
CA TRP A 42 15.35 33.53 -5.15
C TRP A 42 15.99 33.62 -3.76
N LEU A 43 15.99 32.54 -2.99
CA LEU A 43 16.66 32.49 -1.69
C LEU A 43 18.18 32.62 -1.83
N SER A 44 18.80 31.89 -2.76
CA SER A 44 20.24 31.97 -3.04
C SER A 44 20.67 33.38 -3.43
N ALA A 45 19.99 34.00 -4.39
CA ALA A 45 20.26 35.38 -4.79
C ALA A 45 20.06 36.38 -3.65
N THR A 46 19.08 36.12 -2.78
CA THR A 46 18.83 36.94 -1.59
C THR A 46 19.94 36.79 -0.55
N ILE A 47 20.47 35.57 -0.34
CA ILE A 47 21.61 35.32 0.53
C ILE A 47 22.83 36.10 0.04
N GLU A 48 23.19 35.97 -1.23
CA GLU A 48 24.34 36.67 -1.82
C GLU A 48 24.23 38.19 -1.68
N ARG A 49 23.05 38.73 -1.97
CA ARG A 49 22.78 40.17 -1.84
C ARG A 49 22.91 40.65 -0.39
N LEU A 50 22.40 39.89 0.58
CA LEU A 50 22.48 40.25 2.00
C LEU A 50 23.90 40.09 2.56
N GLN A 51 24.63 39.07 2.12
CA GLN A 51 26.04 38.89 2.46
C GLN A 51 26.89 40.07 1.95
N ALA A 52 26.68 40.48 0.70
CA ALA A 52 27.37 41.63 0.10
C ALA A 52 27.04 42.96 0.80
N ALA A 53 25.80 43.11 1.30
CA ALA A 53 25.37 44.27 2.06
C ALA A 53 25.97 44.33 3.49
N GLY A 54 26.45 43.21 4.02
CA GLY A 54 27.05 43.10 5.36
C GLY A 54 26.05 43.22 6.51
N GLY A 55 26.56 43.42 7.73
CA GLY A 55 25.74 43.51 8.95
C GLY A 55 25.41 42.14 9.56
N PRO A 56 24.19 41.91 10.09
CA PRO A 56 23.80 40.64 10.70
C PRO A 56 23.96 39.43 9.77
N PHE A 57 23.86 39.62 8.45
CA PHE A 57 23.95 38.56 7.45
C PHE A 57 25.35 38.44 6.81
N ALA A 58 26.40 39.01 7.42
CA ALA A 58 27.76 38.91 6.91
C ALA A 58 28.28 37.45 6.88
N GLU A 59 27.81 36.60 7.80
CA GLU A 59 28.13 35.17 7.87
C GLU A 59 26.85 34.33 7.66
N PRO A 60 26.42 34.07 6.41
CA PRO A 60 25.21 33.31 6.12
C PRO A 60 25.45 31.78 6.09
N HIS A 61 26.46 31.29 6.82
CA HIS A 61 26.92 29.89 6.71
C HIS A 61 25.81 28.88 6.99
N GLN A 62 24.99 29.15 8.01
CA GLN A 62 23.85 28.30 8.35
C GLN A 62 22.79 28.33 7.25
N ALA A 63 22.40 29.51 6.77
CA ALA A 63 21.38 29.63 5.73
C ALA A 63 21.79 28.95 4.42
N LEU A 64 23.07 29.08 4.02
CA LEU A 64 23.61 28.40 2.83
C LEU A 64 23.59 26.88 2.99
N ALA A 65 24.08 26.37 4.12
CA ALA A 65 24.12 24.93 4.37
C ALA A 65 22.71 24.32 4.45
N VAL A 66 21.77 24.99 5.11
CA VAL A 66 20.38 24.53 5.22
C VAL A 66 19.68 24.51 3.86
N LEU A 67 19.95 25.50 3.00
CA LEU A 67 19.40 25.53 1.64
C LEU A 67 19.97 24.39 0.77
N ASP A 68 21.28 24.16 0.84
CA ASP A 68 21.94 23.04 0.15
C ASP A 68 21.42 21.68 0.63
N LEU A 69 21.31 21.49 1.95
CA LEU A 69 20.76 20.27 2.55
C LEU A 69 19.31 20.03 2.13
N LEU A 70 18.47 21.06 2.06
CA LEU A 70 17.10 20.92 1.59
C LEU A 70 17.06 20.42 0.14
N GLN A 71 17.68 21.17 -0.78
CA GLN A 71 17.55 20.94 -2.22
C GLN A 71 18.26 19.66 -2.67
N ASN A 72 19.50 19.45 -2.21
CA ASN A 72 20.38 18.43 -2.77
C ASN A 72 20.41 17.14 -1.95
N LYS A 73 19.83 17.12 -0.74
CA LYS A 73 19.89 15.97 0.16
C LYS A 73 18.52 15.54 0.67
N LEU A 74 17.82 16.37 1.43
CA LEU A 74 16.59 15.98 2.13
C LEU A 74 15.43 15.69 1.19
N LEU A 75 15.13 16.58 0.22
CA LEU A 75 14.00 16.36 -0.70
C LEU A 75 14.22 15.12 -1.60
N PRO A 76 15.40 14.90 -2.21
CA PRO A 76 15.70 13.65 -2.90
C PRO A 76 15.63 12.42 -1.99
N ALA A 77 16.15 12.50 -0.76
CA ALA A 77 16.10 11.39 0.19
C ALA A 77 14.67 11.06 0.63
N TYR A 78 13.81 12.07 0.82
CA TYR A 78 12.39 11.87 1.13
C TYR A 78 11.68 11.15 -0.02
N ARG A 79 12.00 11.50 -1.27
CA ARG A 79 11.47 10.81 -2.46
C ARG A 79 11.90 9.37 -2.54
N GLU A 80 13.18 9.10 -2.31
CA GLU A 80 13.71 7.74 -2.34
C GLU A 80 13.13 6.88 -1.22
N PHE A 81 13.06 7.43 0.00
CA PHE A 81 12.49 6.75 1.17
C PHE A 81 11.01 6.38 0.94
N HIS A 82 10.27 7.25 0.23
CA HIS A 82 8.85 7.08 -0.07
C HIS A 82 8.55 6.65 -1.51
N ARG A 83 9.54 6.09 -2.23
CA ARG A 83 9.43 5.75 -3.66
C ARG A 83 8.23 4.86 -3.98
N ASN A 84 7.85 3.99 -3.05
CA ASN A 84 6.73 3.07 -3.19
C ASN A 84 5.39 3.77 -2.90
N LEU A 85 5.25 4.41 -1.74
CA LEU A 85 4.01 5.04 -1.29
C LEU A 85 3.61 6.28 -2.07
N LEU A 86 4.60 7.11 -2.43
CA LEU A 86 4.39 8.42 -3.05
C LEU A 86 4.76 8.44 -4.53
N PHE A 87 4.85 7.28 -5.19
CA PHE A 87 5.15 7.16 -6.61
C PHE A 87 4.24 8.05 -7.48
N HIS A 88 2.95 8.09 -7.15
CA HIS A 88 1.93 8.81 -7.91
C HIS A 88 1.96 10.33 -7.71
N GLN A 89 2.70 10.83 -6.72
CA GLN A 89 2.76 12.25 -6.40
C GLN A 89 3.81 12.93 -7.28
N GLU A 90 3.46 14.03 -7.92
CA GLU A 90 4.40 14.87 -8.66
C GLU A 90 5.19 15.78 -7.71
N GLU A 91 6.42 16.16 -8.07
CA GLU A 91 7.27 17.03 -7.22
C GLU A 91 6.60 18.37 -6.94
N ALA A 92 6.00 18.95 -7.97
CA ALA A 92 5.14 20.13 -7.90
C ALA A 92 4.04 20.05 -6.82
N GLN A 93 3.51 18.84 -6.57
CA GLN A 93 2.40 18.61 -5.64
C GLN A 93 2.90 18.32 -4.22
N LEU A 94 4.10 17.74 -4.06
CA LEU A 94 4.70 17.53 -2.74
C LEU A 94 5.36 18.79 -2.20
N TRP A 95 6.11 19.51 -3.03
CA TRP A 95 7.00 20.62 -2.63
C TRP A 95 6.27 21.95 -2.52
N ARG A 96 5.15 21.91 -1.80
CA ARG A 96 4.29 23.06 -1.51
C ARG A 96 4.84 23.87 -0.33
N PRO A 97 4.49 25.16 -0.18
CA PRO A 97 5.19 26.10 0.70
C PRO A 97 5.27 25.64 2.16
N PHE A 98 4.20 25.07 2.70
CA PHE A 98 4.22 24.60 4.09
C PHE A 98 5.06 23.34 4.27
N PHE A 99 5.07 22.41 3.30
CA PHE A 99 5.96 21.26 3.36
C PHE A 99 7.42 21.70 3.36
N VAL A 100 7.78 22.61 2.45
CA VAL A 100 9.13 23.17 2.35
C VAL A 100 9.53 23.93 3.61
N GLY A 101 8.60 24.70 4.18
CA GLY A 101 8.80 25.38 5.47
C GLY A 101 9.09 24.41 6.61
N LEU A 102 8.28 23.36 6.76
CA LEU A 102 8.50 22.32 7.77
C LEU A 102 9.77 21.51 7.52
N ALA A 103 10.16 21.29 6.27
CA ALA A 103 11.42 20.64 5.93
C ALA A 103 12.63 21.50 6.38
N PHE A 104 12.56 22.83 6.23
CA PHE A 104 13.57 23.71 6.81
C PHE A 104 13.61 23.64 8.34
N GLU A 105 12.45 23.61 9.00
CA GLU A 105 12.37 23.46 10.45
C GLU A 105 13.01 22.13 10.89
N ALA A 106 12.69 21.03 10.21
CA ALA A 106 13.23 19.70 10.48
C ALA A 106 14.77 19.63 10.34
N ILE A 107 15.34 20.28 9.31
CA ILE A 107 16.80 20.40 9.13
C ILE A 107 17.41 21.21 10.28
N LEU A 108 16.82 22.38 10.57
CA LEU A 108 17.34 23.29 11.59
C LEU A 108 17.32 22.67 12.99
N LEU A 109 16.31 21.86 13.31
CA LEU A 109 16.19 21.13 14.57
C LEU A 109 17.34 20.13 14.81
N GLN A 110 17.98 19.62 13.75
CA GLN A 110 19.13 18.70 13.89
C GLN A 110 20.39 19.44 14.36
N GLY A 111 20.47 20.74 14.12
CA GLY A 111 21.58 21.59 14.52
C GLY A 111 22.92 21.29 13.84
N ALA A 112 23.88 22.19 14.09
CA ALA A 112 25.27 22.07 13.67
C ALA A 112 25.98 20.86 14.34
N PRO A 113 27.04 20.30 13.74
CA PRO A 113 27.75 20.81 12.55
C PRO A 113 27.04 20.44 11.24
N TRP A 114 27.01 21.39 10.29
CA TRP A 114 26.17 21.33 9.07
C TRP A 114 26.76 20.49 7.93
N ASP A 115 28.00 20.04 8.07
CA ASP A 115 28.69 19.12 7.16
C ASP A 115 28.29 17.65 7.37
N GLU A 116 27.72 17.31 8.52
CA GLU A 116 27.19 15.97 8.83
C GLU A 116 25.84 15.70 8.15
N SER A 117 25.85 15.70 6.81
CA SER A 117 24.63 15.61 5.98
C SER A 117 23.80 14.35 6.29
N ASP A 118 24.41 13.19 6.44
CA ASP A 118 23.68 11.91 6.64
C ASP A 118 22.93 11.89 7.98
N ARG A 119 23.55 12.42 9.05
CA ARG A 119 22.91 12.58 10.37
C ARG A 119 21.71 13.50 10.28
N ILE A 120 21.90 14.66 9.64
CA ILE A 120 20.85 15.69 9.54
C ILE A 120 19.68 15.18 8.69
N VAL A 121 19.95 14.58 7.53
CA VAL A 121 18.90 14.06 6.65
C VAL A 121 18.13 12.94 7.33
N SER A 122 18.82 11.99 7.95
CA SER A 122 18.16 10.88 8.64
C SER A 122 17.30 11.35 9.82
N GLY A 123 17.80 12.29 10.62
CA GLY A 123 17.04 12.90 11.72
C GLY A 123 15.86 13.75 11.24
N ALA A 124 16.02 14.51 10.16
CA ALA A 124 14.94 15.30 9.56
C ALA A 124 13.85 14.40 8.94
N LEU A 125 14.22 13.31 8.26
CA LEU A 125 13.26 12.33 7.73
C LEU A 125 12.43 11.69 8.85
N ALA A 126 13.09 11.24 9.92
CA ALA A 126 12.42 10.67 11.08
C ALA A 126 11.47 11.68 11.77
N HIS A 127 11.82 12.97 11.77
CA HIS A 127 10.97 14.03 12.32
C HIS A 127 9.77 14.35 11.43
N LEU A 128 9.95 14.35 10.10
CA LEU A 128 8.87 14.63 9.15
C LEU A 128 7.86 13.49 9.07
N ASN A 129 8.33 12.24 9.10
CA ASN A 129 7.52 11.03 8.99
C ASN A 129 6.79 10.73 10.31
N ASP A 130 5.72 11.47 10.55
CA ASP A 130 4.99 11.44 11.83
C ASP A 130 3.54 10.94 11.74
N TYR A 131 3.07 10.53 10.55
CA TYR A 131 1.69 10.13 10.31
C TYR A 131 1.57 8.77 9.61
N VAL A 132 0.70 7.90 10.12
CA VAL A 132 0.39 6.58 9.52
C VAL A 132 -1.11 6.40 9.23
N GLY A 133 -1.96 7.31 9.70
CA GLY A 133 -3.42 7.19 9.63
C GLY A 133 -3.97 6.20 10.65
N TYR A 134 -5.14 5.62 10.36
CA TYR A 134 -5.76 4.65 11.25
C TYR A 134 -5.11 3.26 11.09
N ARG A 135 -4.18 2.95 12.00
CA ARG A 135 -3.40 1.70 12.03
C ARG A 135 -3.61 0.98 13.37
N PRO A 136 -4.50 -0.01 13.44
CA PRO A 136 -4.60 -0.89 14.61
C PRO A 136 -3.27 -1.59 14.85
N VAL A 137 -2.79 -1.60 16.09
CA VAL A 137 -1.52 -2.21 16.50
C VAL A 137 -1.80 -3.38 17.44
N ALA A 138 -1.24 -4.53 17.12
CA ALA A 138 -1.34 -5.70 17.98
C ALA A 138 -0.59 -5.44 19.29
N THR A 139 -1.22 -5.75 20.42
CA THR A 139 -0.54 -5.77 21.72
C THR A 139 -0.17 -7.22 22.02
N LEU A 140 1.12 -7.52 22.02
CA LEU A 140 1.59 -8.87 22.33
C LEU A 140 1.52 -9.13 23.83
N ALA A 141 1.44 -10.40 24.22
CA ALA A 141 1.38 -10.81 25.63
C ALA A 141 2.63 -10.39 26.44
N SER A 142 3.74 -10.06 25.78
CA SER A 142 4.96 -9.50 26.41
C SER A 142 4.78 -8.07 26.92
N GLY A 143 3.68 -7.40 26.53
CA GLY A 143 3.45 -5.97 26.81
C GLY A 143 4.05 -5.04 25.76
N ASP A 144 4.79 -5.58 24.79
CA ASP A 144 5.30 -4.82 23.65
C ASP A 144 4.18 -4.64 22.62
N THR A 145 3.96 -3.40 22.21
CA THR A 145 3.11 -3.07 21.05
C THR A 145 3.93 -3.24 19.78
N ALA A 146 3.39 -3.91 18.76
CA ALA A 146 3.99 -3.93 17.44
C ALA A 146 3.95 -2.52 16.84
N GLU A 147 5.01 -1.73 17.03
CA GLU A 147 5.07 -0.38 16.46
C GLU A 147 5.00 -0.45 14.93
N PRO A 148 4.28 0.47 14.26
CA PRO A 148 4.29 0.53 12.80
C PRO A 148 5.71 0.67 12.24
N TYR A 149 5.95 0.13 11.06
CA TYR A 149 7.28 0.20 10.45
C TYR A 149 7.61 1.65 10.06
N PRO A 150 8.90 2.06 10.11
CA PRO A 150 9.31 3.42 9.74
C PRO A 150 8.85 3.86 8.34
N HIS A 151 8.80 2.94 7.37
CA HIS A 151 8.37 3.20 6.00
C HIS A 151 6.83 3.32 5.85
N GLU A 152 6.03 2.97 6.86
CA GLU A 152 4.58 3.25 6.86
C GLU A 152 4.28 4.74 7.15
N PHE A 153 5.21 5.43 7.84
CA PHE A 153 5.04 6.81 8.26
C PHE A 153 5.38 7.79 7.15
N VAL A 154 4.47 8.72 6.87
CA VAL A 154 4.68 9.82 5.93
C VAL A 154 4.51 11.16 6.62
N ARG A 155 4.98 12.24 6.00
CA ARG A 155 4.52 13.59 6.34
C ARG A 155 3.22 13.87 5.57
N PRO A 156 2.10 14.19 6.25
CA PRO A 156 0.91 14.66 5.56
C PRO A 156 1.15 16.09 5.04
N LEU A 157 0.55 16.43 3.90
CA LEU A 157 0.78 17.71 3.22
C LEU A 157 -0.07 18.81 3.88
N PRO A 158 0.53 19.80 4.55
CA PRO A 158 -0.24 20.81 5.28
C PRO A 158 -0.97 21.74 4.31
N LEU A 159 -2.26 21.95 4.53
CA LEU A 159 -3.10 22.92 3.82
C LEU A 159 -3.46 24.14 4.67
N TYR A 160 -3.47 23.99 5.98
CA TYR A 160 -3.71 25.07 6.93
C TYR A 160 -2.83 24.86 8.14
N ILE A 161 -2.18 25.93 8.60
CA ILE A 161 -1.43 25.95 9.86
C ILE A 161 -1.89 27.16 10.66
N ARG A 162 -2.20 26.94 11.94
CA ARG A 162 -2.61 27.98 12.87
C ARG A 162 -1.56 29.10 12.92
N GLY A 163 -2.03 30.33 12.72
CA GLY A 163 -1.18 31.53 12.70
C GLY A 163 -0.45 31.77 11.37
N SER A 164 -0.38 30.78 10.47
CA SER A 164 0.18 30.94 9.12
C SER A 164 -0.89 31.10 8.03
N GLY A 165 -2.10 30.57 8.28
CA GLY A 165 -3.23 30.63 7.37
C GLY A 165 -3.32 29.41 6.44
N VAL A 166 -4.03 29.58 5.33
CA VAL A 166 -4.22 28.53 4.31
C VAL A 166 -3.09 28.58 3.29
N GLN A 167 -2.64 27.41 2.87
CA GLN A 167 -1.59 27.22 1.88
C GLN A 167 -2.06 27.73 0.51
N VAL A 168 -1.21 28.48 -0.19
CA VAL A 168 -1.45 28.83 -1.60
C VAL A 168 -1.41 27.59 -2.48
N GLY A 169 -2.33 27.51 -3.44
CA GLY A 169 -2.36 26.45 -4.45
C GLY A 169 -3.77 25.94 -4.73
N ARG A 170 -3.84 24.73 -5.30
CA ARG A 170 -5.09 24.11 -5.81
C ARG A 170 -6.22 24.08 -4.78
N TYR A 171 -5.90 23.79 -3.52
CA TYR A 171 -6.90 23.59 -2.45
C TYR A 171 -7.21 24.88 -1.67
N GLU A 172 -6.50 25.99 -1.90
CA GLU A 172 -6.58 27.22 -1.09
C GLU A 172 -8.01 27.70 -0.90
N LYS A 173 -8.72 27.91 -2.02
CA LYS A 173 -10.08 28.45 -2.01
C LYS A 173 -11.08 27.53 -1.29
N LEU A 174 -10.96 26.22 -1.48
CA LEU A 174 -11.87 25.25 -0.87
C LEU A 174 -11.67 25.21 0.65
N ILE A 175 -10.42 25.13 1.10
CA ILE A 175 -10.09 25.07 2.53
C ILE A 175 -10.45 26.38 3.23
N GLN A 176 -10.17 27.53 2.60
CA GLN A 176 -10.52 28.82 3.16
C GLN A 176 -12.02 28.96 3.39
N LEU A 177 -12.84 28.68 2.38
CA LEU A 177 -14.31 28.74 2.51
C LEU A 177 -14.83 27.72 3.52
N ALA A 178 -14.25 26.51 3.58
CA ALA A 178 -14.67 25.49 4.54
C ALA A 178 -14.37 25.91 5.99
N LEU A 179 -13.19 26.52 6.24
CA LEU A 179 -12.84 27.08 7.54
C LEU A 179 -13.76 28.24 7.92
N GLU A 180 -14.10 29.12 6.99
CA GLU A 180 -15.07 30.21 7.21
C GLU A 180 -16.45 29.66 7.59
N ILE A 181 -16.91 28.59 6.94
CA ILE A 181 -18.17 27.92 7.29
C ILE A 181 -18.10 27.31 8.69
N LEU A 182 -17.02 26.59 9.01
CA LEU A 182 -16.84 25.97 10.33
C LEU A 182 -16.79 27.02 11.44
N GLN A 183 -16.13 28.16 11.22
CA GLN A 183 -16.05 29.27 12.19
C GLN A 183 -17.41 29.92 12.48
N ASN A 184 -18.33 29.89 11.52
CA ASN A 184 -19.68 30.43 11.68
C ASN A 184 -20.73 29.35 12.02
N THR A 185 -20.29 28.10 12.26
CA THR A 185 -21.17 26.99 12.66
C THR A 185 -21.52 27.10 14.14
N ASP A 186 -22.74 26.69 14.49
CA ASP A 186 -23.21 26.64 15.89
C ASP A 186 -22.26 25.83 16.79
N GLU A 187 -21.89 26.41 17.93
CA GLU A 187 -21.01 25.80 18.92
C GLU A 187 -21.56 24.45 19.42
N GLU A 188 -22.88 24.27 19.49
CA GLU A 188 -23.48 23.00 19.89
C GLU A 188 -23.20 21.88 18.87
N ILE A 189 -23.24 22.20 17.58
CA ILE A 189 -22.91 21.24 16.50
C ILE A 189 -21.43 20.88 16.55
N LEU A 190 -20.56 21.87 16.70
CA LEU A 190 -19.12 21.66 16.85
C LEU A 190 -18.79 20.78 18.06
N ALA A 191 -19.44 21.02 19.20
CA ALA A 191 -19.28 20.21 20.40
C ALA A 191 -19.75 18.76 20.21
N ARG A 192 -20.90 18.55 19.56
CA ARG A 192 -21.42 17.20 19.23
C ARG A 192 -20.52 16.43 18.25
N ALA A 193 -19.84 17.15 17.35
CA ALA A 193 -18.88 16.58 16.42
C ALA A 193 -17.47 16.40 17.00
N TRP A 194 -17.23 16.78 18.26
CA TRP A 194 -15.91 16.87 18.88
C TRP A 194 -14.91 17.66 18.02
N PHE A 195 -15.33 18.79 17.47
CA PHE A 195 -14.50 19.62 16.62
C PHE A 195 -14.31 21.00 17.24
N ASP A 196 -13.16 21.23 17.86
CA ASP A 196 -12.81 22.52 18.46
C ASP A 196 -11.80 23.27 17.58
N LEU A 197 -12.27 24.33 16.93
CA LEU A 197 -11.46 25.19 16.07
C LEU A 197 -10.32 25.89 16.84
N ASP A 198 -10.47 26.13 18.14
CA ASP A 198 -9.41 26.73 18.97
C ASP A 198 -8.31 25.75 19.33
N ARG A 199 -8.49 24.45 19.04
CA ARG A 199 -7.46 23.40 19.21
C ARG A 199 -6.85 22.90 17.91
N LEU A 200 -7.48 23.21 16.78
CA LEU A 200 -6.99 22.86 15.46
C LEU A 200 -5.68 23.60 15.13
N GLU A 201 -4.55 22.91 15.16
CA GLU A 201 -3.25 23.47 14.79
C GLU A 201 -2.96 23.29 13.30
N GLU A 202 -3.39 22.19 12.70
CA GLU A 202 -3.09 21.84 11.32
C GLU A 202 -4.28 21.14 10.63
N ILE A 203 -4.58 21.52 9.38
CA ILE A 203 -5.31 20.66 8.43
C ILE A 203 -4.31 20.21 7.36
N ALA A 204 -4.22 18.91 7.13
CA ALA A 204 -3.32 18.33 6.14
C ALA A 204 -4.03 17.32 5.24
N ILE A 205 -3.38 16.92 4.16
CA ILE A 205 -3.80 15.82 3.29
C ILE A 205 -2.91 14.60 3.55
N ASP A 206 -3.51 13.41 3.63
CA ASP A 206 -2.78 12.15 3.52
C ASP A 206 -2.12 12.08 2.13
N SER A 207 -0.78 12.13 2.09
CA SER A 207 -0.01 12.15 0.84
C SER A 207 -0.05 10.82 0.10
N ARG A 208 -0.50 9.74 0.74
CA ARG A 208 -0.60 8.41 0.13
C ARG A 208 -1.82 8.32 -0.77
N ALA A 209 -1.73 7.44 -1.76
CA ALA A 209 -2.89 7.15 -2.60
C ALA A 209 -3.96 6.43 -1.76
N TYR A 210 -5.21 6.84 -1.95
CA TYR A 210 -6.33 6.22 -1.26
C TYR A 210 -6.61 4.84 -1.86
N ASP A 211 -6.29 3.79 -1.11
CA ASP A 211 -6.58 2.40 -1.50
C ASP A 211 -8.01 2.04 -1.12
N PHE A 212 -8.91 1.84 -2.11
CA PHE A 212 -10.29 1.40 -1.87
C PHE A 212 -10.46 -0.06 -1.45
N ASP A 213 -9.44 -0.90 -1.64
CA ASP A 213 -9.51 -2.32 -1.28
C ASP A 213 -9.11 -2.52 0.21
N HIS A 214 -8.28 -1.64 0.76
CA HIS A 214 -7.86 -1.69 2.16
C HIS A 214 -9.06 -1.79 3.15
N PRO A 215 -9.04 -2.67 4.17
CA PRO A 215 -10.18 -2.91 5.07
C PRO A 215 -10.66 -1.66 5.82
N VAL A 216 -9.76 -0.70 6.06
CA VAL A 216 -10.07 0.63 6.64
C VAL A 216 -11.22 1.35 5.92
N ASN A 217 -11.48 1.07 4.64
CA ASN A 217 -12.62 1.65 3.91
C ASN A 217 -13.98 1.31 4.52
N ARG A 218 -14.06 0.21 5.28
CA ARG A 218 -15.28 -0.16 5.99
C ARG A 218 -15.49 0.67 7.25
N ARG A 219 -14.47 1.43 7.69
CA ARG A 219 -14.60 2.38 8.79
C ARG A 219 -15.42 3.58 8.31
N PRO A 220 -16.50 3.96 9.01
CA PRO A 220 -17.32 5.09 8.59
C PRO A 220 -16.52 6.38 8.45
N ASN A 221 -16.85 7.17 7.43
CA ASN A 221 -16.29 8.50 7.17
C ASN A 221 -14.75 8.57 6.98
N TYR A 222 -14.03 7.44 6.92
CA TYR A 222 -12.56 7.46 6.81
C TYR A 222 -12.06 8.12 5.51
N HIS A 223 -12.79 7.93 4.40
CA HIS A 223 -12.51 8.59 3.12
C HIS A 223 -12.68 10.12 3.19
N PHE A 224 -13.32 10.66 4.23
CA PHE A 224 -13.41 12.11 4.42
C PHE A 224 -12.27 12.67 5.27
N GLY A 225 -11.69 11.86 6.16
CA GLY A 225 -10.56 12.23 7.00
C GLY A 225 -10.61 11.62 8.39
N LEU A 226 -9.67 12.03 9.25
CA LEU A 226 -9.65 11.71 10.67
C LEU A 226 -8.81 12.74 11.46
N TRP A 227 -9.10 12.85 12.76
CA TRP A 227 -8.10 13.37 13.69
C TRP A 227 -6.89 12.45 13.74
N ASP A 228 -5.70 13.04 13.71
CA ASP A 228 -4.45 12.30 13.80
C ASP A 228 -4.15 11.86 15.24
N PRO A 229 -4.11 10.53 15.51
CA PRO A 229 -3.87 10.02 16.85
C PRO A 229 -2.48 10.33 17.41
N ARG A 230 -1.50 10.71 16.58
CA ARG A 230 -0.11 10.95 17.01
C ARG A 230 0.18 12.40 17.37
N GLN A 231 -0.65 13.34 16.93
CA GLN A 231 -0.50 14.76 17.24
C GLN A 231 -1.45 15.16 18.36
N ILE A 232 -0.98 14.99 19.59
CA ILE A 232 -1.73 15.24 20.82
C ILE A 232 -1.14 16.45 21.57
N SER A 233 -1.98 17.42 21.89
CA SER A 233 -1.62 18.54 22.77
C SER A 233 -1.31 18.08 24.20
N ASN A 234 -0.62 18.93 24.96
CA ASN A 234 -0.39 18.72 26.40
C ASN A 234 -1.70 18.54 27.22
N SER A 235 -2.83 19.00 26.68
CA SER A 235 -4.16 18.85 27.30
C SER A 235 -4.86 17.54 26.94
N GLY A 236 -4.23 16.66 26.14
CA GLY A 236 -4.77 15.35 25.77
C GLY A 236 -5.74 15.36 24.58
N TYR A 237 -5.75 16.41 23.75
CA TYR A 237 -6.60 16.51 22.56
C TYR A 237 -5.80 16.41 21.28
N TYR A 238 -6.38 15.83 20.24
CA TYR A 238 -5.81 15.82 18.90
C TYR A 238 -5.80 17.23 18.30
N CYS A 239 -4.73 17.57 17.59
CA CYS A 239 -4.51 18.93 17.08
C CYS A 239 -4.35 19.02 15.56
N ARG A 240 -4.14 17.88 14.88
CA ARG A 240 -4.02 17.81 13.42
C ARG A 240 -5.17 17.02 12.82
N PHE A 241 -5.90 17.61 11.88
CA PHE A 241 -6.94 16.94 11.11
C PHE A 241 -6.41 16.57 9.73
N VAL A 242 -6.49 15.30 9.35
CA VAL A 242 -5.96 14.80 8.08
C VAL A 242 -7.10 14.38 7.16
N LEU A 243 -7.17 15.04 6.00
CA LEU A 243 -8.11 14.80 4.92
C LEU A 243 -7.55 13.81 3.91
N GLN A 244 -8.43 13.11 3.21
CA GLN A 244 -8.02 12.25 2.09
C GLN A 244 -8.03 13.05 0.79
N GLN A 245 -6.93 12.97 0.02
CA GLN A 245 -6.76 13.76 -1.22
C GLN A 245 -7.92 13.53 -2.21
N ILE A 246 -8.40 12.29 -2.30
CA ILE A 246 -9.46 11.89 -3.20
C ILE A 246 -10.78 12.65 -2.97
N THR A 247 -11.09 13.01 -1.73
CA THR A 247 -12.29 13.77 -1.37
C THR A 247 -12.18 15.22 -1.81
N LEU A 248 -11.02 15.84 -1.62
CA LEU A 248 -10.77 17.21 -2.08
C LEU A 248 -10.78 17.29 -3.60
N ASP A 249 -10.12 16.34 -4.26
CA ASP A 249 -10.11 16.26 -5.72
C ASP A 249 -11.49 16.03 -6.31
N ALA A 250 -12.34 15.23 -5.66
CA ALA A 250 -13.72 15.00 -6.09
C ALA A 250 -14.61 16.23 -5.89
N LEU A 251 -14.38 17.02 -4.83
CA LEU A 251 -15.09 18.28 -4.64
C LEU A 251 -14.67 19.34 -5.67
N ILE A 252 -13.37 19.46 -5.94
CA ILE A 252 -12.84 20.42 -6.92
C ILE A 252 -13.26 20.07 -8.34
N SER A 253 -13.31 18.77 -8.70
CA SER A 253 -13.72 18.37 -10.06
C SER A 253 -15.15 18.82 -10.40
N ARG A 254 -16.01 19.02 -9.39
CA ARG A 254 -17.34 19.62 -9.56
C ARG A 254 -17.31 21.12 -9.88
N CYS A 255 -16.31 21.82 -9.37
CA CYS A 255 -16.17 23.27 -9.53
C CYS A 255 -15.57 23.64 -10.90
N GLU A 256 -14.84 22.71 -11.51
CA GLU A 256 -14.26 22.81 -12.85
C GLU A 256 -15.33 22.96 -13.94
N TRP A 257 -14.96 23.62 -15.05
CA TRP A 257 -15.91 24.03 -16.10
C TRP A 257 -16.62 22.84 -16.78
N GLU A 258 -15.93 21.72 -16.95
CA GLU A 258 -16.43 20.54 -17.68
C GLU A 258 -17.56 19.81 -16.96
N ASN A 259 -17.59 19.86 -15.63
CA ASN A 259 -18.57 19.17 -14.79
C ASN A 259 -19.57 20.14 -14.14
N CYS A 260 -19.61 21.38 -14.62
CA CYS A 260 -20.40 22.44 -14.03
C CYS A 260 -21.90 22.17 -14.17
N PRO A 261 -22.68 22.21 -13.06
CA PRO A 261 -24.14 22.21 -13.14
C PRO A 261 -24.64 23.43 -13.92
N GLU A 262 -25.55 23.21 -14.87
CA GLU A 262 -26.17 24.30 -15.63
C GLU A 262 -26.88 25.29 -14.69
N GLY A 263 -26.73 26.60 -14.96
CA GLY A 263 -27.40 27.66 -14.21
C GLY A 263 -26.81 27.99 -12.83
N THR A 264 -25.65 27.43 -12.45
CA THR A 264 -24.98 27.75 -11.17
C THR A 264 -23.75 28.64 -11.38
N THR A 265 -23.62 29.73 -10.59
CA THR A 265 -22.45 30.60 -10.68
C THR A 265 -21.18 29.90 -10.18
N SER A 266 -19.99 30.37 -10.59
CA SER A 266 -18.73 29.80 -10.11
C SER A 266 -18.63 29.89 -8.58
N GLU A 267 -19.00 31.03 -8.02
CA GLU A 267 -18.92 31.27 -6.57
C GLU A 267 -19.81 30.32 -5.77
N ASP A 268 -21.06 30.13 -6.21
CA ASP A 268 -22.00 29.22 -5.55
C ASP A 268 -21.50 27.77 -5.55
N ARG A 269 -20.81 27.33 -6.62
CA ARG A 269 -20.23 25.97 -6.67
C ARG A 269 -19.14 25.77 -5.62
N TRP A 270 -18.28 26.77 -5.44
CA TRP A 270 -17.23 26.72 -4.42
C TRP A 270 -17.82 26.77 -3.01
N LYS A 271 -18.88 27.57 -2.79
CA LYS A 271 -19.63 27.59 -1.52
C LYS A 271 -20.28 26.23 -1.23
N ASP A 272 -20.92 25.60 -2.22
CA ASP A 272 -21.51 24.26 -2.10
C ASP A 272 -20.45 23.21 -1.76
N ALA A 273 -19.32 23.21 -2.47
CA ALA A 273 -18.22 22.27 -2.24
C ALA A 273 -17.60 22.46 -0.84
N ALA A 274 -17.41 23.71 -0.41
CA ALA A 274 -16.91 24.04 0.92
C ALA A 274 -17.88 23.63 2.04
N ALA A 275 -19.18 23.83 1.83
CA ALA A 275 -20.23 23.38 2.75
C ALA A 275 -20.25 21.86 2.89
N VAL A 276 -20.08 21.13 1.78
CA VAL A 276 -19.96 19.67 1.82
C VAL A 276 -18.69 19.25 2.56
N LEU A 277 -17.55 19.90 2.29
CA LEU A 277 -16.29 19.61 2.98
C LEU A 277 -16.39 19.85 4.50
N ALA A 278 -16.96 20.99 4.92
CA ALA A 278 -17.16 21.29 6.34
C ALA A 278 -18.02 20.21 7.01
N GLY A 279 -19.13 19.82 6.39
CA GLY A 279 -19.99 18.75 6.90
C GLY A 279 -19.28 17.40 6.97
N THR A 280 -18.45 17.05 5.99
CA THR A 280 -17.69 15.79 6.01
C THR A 280 -16.57 15.77 7.04
N ILE A 281 -15.90 16.91 7.27
CA ILE A 281 -14.96 17.10 8.39
C ILE A 281 -15.66 16.82 9.73
N LEU A 282 -16.83 17.39 9.97
CA LEU A 282 -17.59 17.17 11.21
C LEU A 282 -18.01 15.70 11.38
N MET A 283 -18.41 15.02 10.31
CA MET A 283 -18.75 13.58 10.36
C MET A 283 -17.52 12.71 10.68
N ALA A 284 -16.38 12.99 10.05
CA ALA A 284 -15.12 12.28 10.28
C ALA A 284 -14.55 12.53 11.68
N SER A 285 -14.63 13.78 12.16
CA SER A 285 -14.33 14.17 13.54
C SER A 285 -15.19 13.39 14.53
N GLY A 286 -16.51 13.31 14.28
CA GLY A 286 -17.46 12.49 15.02
C GLY A 286 -17.01 11.05 15.23
N THR A 287 -16.49 10.46 14.15
CA THR A 287 -16.08 9.05 14.13
C THR A 287 -14.74 8.82 14.83
N SER A 288 -13.84 9.79 14.84
CA SER A 288 -12.51 9.66 15.48
C SER A 288 -12.53 10.09 16.95
N GLY A 289 -13.34 11.09 17.30
CA GLY A 289 -13.24 11.78 18.58
C GLY A 289 -12.07 12.76 18.62
N ASP A 290 -12.10 13.72 19.53
CA ASP A 290 -11.10 14.78 19.74
C ASP A 290 -9.90 14.36 20.62
N GLY A 291 -9.78 13.10 21.03
CA GLY A 291 -8.64 12.66 21.83
C GLY A 291 -8.57 11.16 22.12
N PRO A 292 -7.47 10.69 22.73
CA PRO A 292 -7.28 9.29 23.09
C PRO A 292 -8.37 8.79 24.02
N GLY A 293 -8.94 7.63 23.70
CA GLY A 293 -9.99 6.99 24.51
C GLY A 293 -11.32 7.76 24.55
N ARG A 294 -11.57 8.71 23.63
CA ARG A 294 -12.85 9.42 23.55
C ARG A 294 -14.03 8.47 23.39
N HIS A 295 -13.85 7.49 22.51
CA HIS A 295 -14.76 6.37 22.33
C HIS A 295 -14.18 5.17 23.09
N ASP A 296 -14.89 4.70 24.10
CA ASP A 296 -14.51 3.49 24.83
C ASP A 296 -15.06 2.23 24.13
N SER A 297 -14.84 1.06 24.73
CA SER A 297 -15.34 -0.21 24.19
C SER A 297 -16.87 -0.38 24.33
N THR A 298 -17.56 0.52 25.01
CA THR A 298 -19.03 0.52 25.16
C THR A 298 -19.72 1.26 24.02
N VAL A 299 -19.02 2.21 23.38
CA VAL A 299 -19.50 2.89 22.18
C VAL A 299 -19.29 1.99 20.97
N THR A 300 -20.36 1.77 20.23
CA THR A 300 -20.35 0.96 19.01
C THR A 300 -20.70 1.81 17.80
N LEU A 301 -20.30 1.38 16.60
CA LEU A 301 -20.68 2.08 15.37
C LEU A 301 -22.20 2.17 15.20
N SER A 302 -22.97 1.18 15.67
CA SER A 302 -24.43 1.19 15.61
C SER A 302 -25.05 2.30 16.48
N SER A 303 -24.43 2.62 17.62
CA SER A 303 -24.86 3.71 18.50
C SER A 303 -24.37 5.09 18.03
N LEU A 304 -23.17 5.15 17.44
CA LEU A 304 -22.53 6.41 17.03
C LEU A 304 -23.09 6.97 15.73
N LEU A 305 -23.37 6.12 14.73
CA LEU A 305 -23.82 6.58 13.41
C LEU A 305 -25.13 7.40 13.44
N PRO A 306 -26.17 7.01 14.21
CA PRO A 306 -27.37 7.84 14.35
C PRO A 306 -27.08 9.22 14.95
N HIS A 307 -26.15 9.32 15.90
CA HIS A 307 -25.74 10.59 16.48
C HIS A 307 -25.08 11.50 15.45
N ILE A 308 -24.18 10.92 14.63
CA ILE A 308 -23.51 11.61 13.53
C ILE A 308 -24.51 12.10 12.47
N ALA A 309 -25.45 11.24 12.09
CA ALA A 309 -26.48 11.59 11.12
C ALA A 309 -27.35 12.78 11.61
N SER A 310 -27.69 12.81 12.90
CA SER A 310 -28.51 13.88 13.48
C SER A 310 -27.82 15.24 13.41
N TYR A 311 -26.58 15.41 13.91
CA TYR A 311 -25.95 16.73 13.87
C TYR A 311 -25.56 17.16 12.45
N ARG A 312 -25.31 16.20 11.55
CA ARG A 312 -25.09 16.47 10.13
C ARG A 312 -26.33 17.11 9.51
N ASP A 313 -27.50 16.56 9.80
CA ASP A 313 -28.76 17.09 9.25
C ASP A 313 -29.06 18.47 9.84
N ASP A 314 -28.83 18.67 11.14
CA ASP A 314 -28.93 19.97 11.81
C ASP A 314 -27.97 21.00 11.17
N PHE A 315 -26.72 20.63 10.93
CA PHE A 315 -25.70 21.47 10.29
C PHE A 315 -26.15 21.99 8.93
N TYR A 316 -26.58 21.07 8.05
CA TYR A 316 -26.99 21.45 6.69
C TYR A 316 -28.30 22.24 6.68
N GLN A 317 -29.22 21.96 7.61
CA GLN A 317 -30.44 22.73 7.76
C GLN A 317 -30.15 24.17 8.22
N GLN A 318 -29.33 24.34 9.27
CA GLN A 318 -28.93 25.66 9.74
C GLN A 318 -28.21 26.46 8.65
N LEU A 319 -27.31 25.82 7.89
CA LEU A 319 -26.61 26.49 6.80
C LEU A 319 -27.56 26.95 5.68
N LEU A 320 -28.60 26.17 5.38
CA LEU A 320 -29.65 26.55 4.42
C LEU A 320 -30.52 27.70 4.91
N GLU A 321 -30.81 27.76 6.22
CA GLU A 321 -31.61 28.82 6.84
C GLU A 321 -30.89 30.17 6.81
N HIS A 322 -29.56 30.18 6.99
CA HIS A 322 -28.72 31.38 6.98
C HIS A 322 -28.24 31.80 5.58
N ALA A 323 -28.54 31.01 4.54
CA ALA A 323 -28.14 31.32 3.17
C ALA A 323 -28.82 32.60 2.62
N GLU A 324 -28.04 33.43 1.91
CA GLU A 324 -28.52 34.65 1.23
C GLU A 324 -29.70 34.37 0.30
N ALA A 325 -30.62 35.33 0.12
CA ALA A 325 -31.92 35.09 -0.53
C ALA A 325 -31.85 34.35 -1.89
N GLY A 326 -31.02 34.80 -2.84
CA GLY A 326 -30.92 34.17 -4.17
C GLY A 326 -30.22 32.80 -4.14
N TYR A 327 -29.17 32.67 -3.34
CA TYR A 327 -28.42 31.41 -3.17
C TYR A 327 -29.26 30.36 -2.40
N GLY A 328 -29.96 30.80 -1.36
CA GLY A 328 -30.83 29.99 -0.52
C GLY A 328 -32.10 29.53 -1.22
N GLU A 329 -32.71 30.35 -2.08
CA GLU A 329 -33.84 29.91 -2.93
C GLU A 329 -33.44 28.74 -3.83
N ARG A 330 -32.30 28.84 -4.53
CA ARG A 330 -31.75 27.74 -5.33
C ARG A 330 -31.51 26.49 -4.49
N LEU A 331 -30.87 26.63 -3.32
CA LEU A 331 -30.60 25.49 -2.44
C LEU A 331 -31.88 24.85 -1.87
N ARG A 332 -32.94 25.62 -1.61
CA ARG A 332 -34.25 25.09 -1.18
C ARG A 332 -34.93 24.31 -2.30
N GLU A 333 -34.89 24.81 -3.53
CA GLU A 333 -35.37 24.06 -4.70
C GLU A 333 -34.58 22.76 -4.91
N GLU A 334 -33.26 22.82 -4.77
CA GLU A 334 -32.39 21.65 -4.83
C GLU A 334 -32.74 20.65 -3.71
N ALA A 335 -32.91 21.13 -2.47
CA ALA A 335 -33.26 20.30 -1.33
C ALA A 335 -34.61 19.58 -1.51
N GLN A 336 -35.58 20.20 -2.19
CA GLN A 336 -36.85 19.54 -2.54
C GLN A 336 -36.65 18.41 -3.56
N ARG A 337 -35.77 18.59 -4.56
CA ARG A 337 -35.50 17.59 -5.60
C ARG A 337 -34.70 16.39 -5.07
N TYR A 338 -33.73 16.66 -4.20
CA TYR A 338 -32.81 15.65 -3.68
C TYR A 338 -33.18 15.16 -2.27
N HIS A 339 -34.26 15.68 -1.68
CA HIS A 339 -34.76 15.40 -0.34
C HIS A 339 -33.76 15.68 0.80
N GLN A 340 -32.73 16.48 0.55
CA GLN A 340 -31.71 16.87 1.53
C GLN A 340 -31.03 18.19 1.10
N PRO A 341 -30.66 19.09 2.04
CA PRO A 341 -29.91 20.28 1.69
C PRO A 341 -28.53 19.94 1.11
N PHE A 342 -28.06 20.77 0.18
CA PHE A 342 -26.81 20.56 -0.58
C PHE A 342 -26.76 19.18 -1.26
N GLY A 343 -27.93 18.64 -1.59
CA GLY A 343 -28.09 17.27 -2.06
C GLY A 343 -27.35 16.97 -3.36
N ALA A 344 -27.26 17.94 -4.28
CA ALA A 344 -26.56 17.72 -5.54
C ALA A 344 -25.04 17.60 -5.34
N ALA A 345 -24.45 18.46 -4.50
CA ALA A 345 -23.02 18.42 -4.21
C ALA A 345 -22.63 17.15 -3.44
N ARG A 346 -23.44 16.76 -2.44
CA ARG A 346 -23.25 15.51 -1.68
C ARG A 346 -23.37 14.26 -2.55
N GLN A 347 -24.40 14.20 -3.41
CA GLN A 347 -24.57 13.07 -4.34
C GLN A 347 -23.45 13.01 -5.37
N TYR A 348 -22.99 14.16 -5.88
CA TYR A 348 -21.85 14.22 -6.79
C TYR A 348 -20.58 13.66 -6.13
N LEU A 349 -20.26 14.09 -4.90
CA LEU A 349 -19.12 13.57 -4.16
C LEU A 349 -19.18 12.05 -4.01
N ASN A 350 -20.31 11.51 -3.53
CA ASN A 350 -20.50 10.07 -3.36
C ASN A 350 -20.41 9.31 -4.70
N HIS A 351 -20.97 9.87 -5.77
CA HIS A 351 -20.91 9.26 -7.10
C HIS A 351 -19.48 9.23 -7.65
N GLU A 352 -18.74 10.33 -7.53
CA GLU A 352 -17.37 10.42 -8.00
C GLU A 352 -16.42 9.50 -7.21
N LEU A 353 -16.60 9.40 -5.89
CA LEU A 353 -15.86 8.41 -5.07
C LEU A 353 -16.19 6.97 -5.48
N ALA A 354 -17.47 6.65 -5.70
CA ALA A 354 -17.89 5.33 -6.18
C ALA A 354 -17.32 5.00 -7.57
N ARG A 355 -17.29 5.99 -8.48
CA ARG A 355 -16.71 5.85 -9.81
C ARG A 355 -15.21 5.58 -9.74
N ARG A 356 -14.46 6.34 -8.93
CA ARG A 356 -13.02 6.15 -8.73
C ARG A 356 -12.71 4.79 -8.13
N ARG A 357 -13.52 4.34 -7.16
CA ARG A 357 -13.44 2.98 -6.61
C ARG A 357 -13.62 1.92 -7.69
N ALA A 358 -14.68 2.01 -8.48
CA ALA A 358 -14.96 1.03 -9.54
C ALA A 358 -13.82 0.97 -10.56
N LEU A 359 -13.27 2.13 -10.94
CA LEU A 359 -12.13 2.20 -11.86
C LEU A 359 -10.86 1.59 -11.27
N GLN A 360 -10.54 1.88 -10.00
CA GLN A 360 -9.41 1.25 -9.30
C GLN A 360 -9.58 -0.28 -9.33
N MET A 361 -10.68 -0.80 -8.79
CA MET A 361 -10.89 -2.25 -8.67
C MET A 361 -10.81 -2.96 -10.03
N GLN A 362 -11.38 -2.35 -11.09
CA GLN A 362 -11.30 -2.87 -12.45
C GLN A 362 -9.85 -2.95 -12.95
N ARG A 363 -9.08 -1.87 -12.77
CA ARG A 363 -7.69 -1.80 -13.25
C ARG A 363 -6.77 -2.73 -12.48
N VAL A 364 -6.92 -2.82 -11.15
CA VAL A 364 -6.15 -3.76 -10.30
C VAL A 364 -6.41 -5.20 -10.73
N HIS A 365 -7.67 -5.58 -10.91
CA HIS A 365 -8.01 -6.94 -11.36
C HIS A 365 -7.43 -7.26 -12.73
N LEU A 366 -7.50 -6.32 -13.70
CA LEU A 366 -6.88 -6.49 -15.01
C LEU A 366 -5.35 -6.59 -14.93
N ALA A 367 -4.71 -5.81 -14.06
CA ALA A 367 -3.27 -5.86 -13.84
C ALA A 367 -2.84 -7.25 -13.34
N HIS A 368 -3.52 -7.78 -12.33
CA HIS A 368 -3.24 -9.12 -11.80
C HIS A 368 -3.50 -10.22 -12.83
N LEU A 369 -4.57 -10.13 -13.63
CA LEU A 369 -4.83 -11.07 -14.71
C LEU A 369 -3.73 -11.06 -15.78
N PHE A 370 -3.29 -9.89 -16.23
CA PHE A 370 -2.21 -9.80 -17.21
C PHE A 370 -0.87 -10.32 -16.65
N ALA A 371 -0.58 -10.06 -15.38
CA ALA A 371 0.62 -10.57 -14.72
C ALA A 371 0.63 -12.11 -14.69
N ARG A 372 -0.49 -12.73 -14.30
CA ARG A 372 -0.65 -14.18 -14.25
C ARG A 372 -0.68 -14.86 -15.63
N LEU A 373 -1.05 -14.12 -16.68
CA LEU A 373 -1.04 -14.60 -18.06
C LEU A 373 0.31 -14.44 -18.77
N GLY A 374 1.32 -13.86 -18.12
CA GLY A 374 2.65 -13.65 -18.72
C GLY A 374 2.74 -12.40 -19.61
N PHE A 375 1.90 -11.38 -19.39
CA PHE A 375 1.94 -10.11 -20.13
C PHE A 375 2.41 -8.94 -19.24
N PRO A 376 3.70 -8.87 -18.87
CA PRO A 376 4.21 -7.92 -17.88
C PRO A 376 4.02 -6.46 -18.28
N GLU A 377 4.23 -6.12 -19.56
CA GLU A 377 4.04 -4.75 -20.07
C GLU A 377 2.59 -4.28 -19.94
N SER A 378 1.64 -5.17 -20.24
CA SER A 378 0.20 -4.85 -20.11
C SER A 378 -0.22 -4.75 -18.65
N ALA A 379 0.32 -5.63 -17.80
CA ALA A 379 0.10 -5.61 -16.36
C ALA A 379 0.58 -4.29 -15.75
N LYS A 380 1.83 -3.89 -16.08
CA LYS A 380 2.44 -2.64 -15.66
C LYS A 380 1.64 -1.42 -16.11
N LEU A 381 1.19 -1.38 -17.37
CA LEU A 381 0.35 -0.29 -17.87
C LEU A 381 -0.94 -0.11 -17.03
N GLN A 382 -1.59 -1.22 -16.65
CA GLN A 382 -2.77 -1.17 -15.79
C GLN A 382 -2.40 -0.74 -14.36
N ALA A 383 -1.34 -1.31 -13.80
CA ALA A 383 -0.89 -1.03 -12.45
C ALA A 383 -0.43 0.42 -12.27
N ASP A 384 0.35 0.98 -13.21
CA ASP A 384 0.82 2.37 -13.15
C ASP A 384 -0.32 3.38 -13.33
N SER A 385 -1.44 2.97 -13.93
CA SER A 385 -2.66 3.78 -13.95
C SER A 385 -3.36 3.85 -12.58
N VAL A 386 -3.10 2.87 -11.71
CA VAL A 386 -3.60 2.81 -10.34
C VAL A 386 -2.56 3.44 -9.42
N ARG A 387 -2.92 4.56 -8.78
CA ARG A 387 -2.01 5.35 -7.92
C ARG A 387 -1.52 4.60 -6.66
N VAL A 388 -2.08 3.43 -6.37
CA VAL A 388 -1.94 2.70 -5.10
C VAL A 388 -0.72 1.78 -5.11
N ALA A 389 0.05 1.80 -4.02
CA ALA A 389 1.27 1.00 -3.87
C ALA A 389 1.00 -0.51 -3.84
N SER A 390 -0.02 -0.96 -3.09
CA SER A 390 -0.41 -2.37 -2.95
C SER A 390 -0.59 -3.05 -4.31
N ALA A 391 -1.45 -2.48 -5.16
CA ALA A 391 -1.71 -2.99 -6.51
C ALA A 391 -0.46 -3.06 -7.39
N ARG A 392 0.38 -2.02 -7.36
CA ARG A 392 1.60 -1.96 -8.18
C ARG A 392 2.63 -3.00 -7.78
N MET A 393 2.91 -3.09 -6.48
CA MET A 393 3.91 -4.01 -5.95
C MET A 393 3.45 -5.47 -6.11
N LEU A 394 2.18 -5.77 -5.83
CA LEU A 394 1.61 -7.09 -6.07
C LEU A 394 1.65 -7.48 -7.54
N THR A 395 1.30 -6.56 -8.45
CA THR A 395 1.37 -6.82 -9.89
C THR A 395 2.80 -7.15 -10.32
N GLU A 396 3.80 -6.39 -9.86
CA GLU A 396 5.21 -6.68 -10.18
C GLU A 396 5.63 -8.04 -9.62
N ILE A 397 5.26 -8.38 -8.38
CA ILE A 397 5.58 -9.69 -7.80
C ILE A 397 4.94 -10.82 -8.64
N TYR A 398 3.68 -10.69 -9.04
CA TYR A 398 3.04 -11.68 -9.92
C TYR A 398 3.72 -11.78 -11.29
N CYS A 399 4.16 -10.67 -11.88
CA CYS A 399 4.93 -10.69 -13.13
C CYS A 399 6.25 -11.47 -12.96
N ARG A 400 6.93 -11.30 -11.82
CA ARG A 400 8.17 -12.01 -11.49
C ARG A 400 7.94 -13.49 -11.23
N LEU A 401 6.86 -13.85 -10.55
CA LEU A 401 6.47 -15.24 -10.35
C LEU A 401 6.20 -15.96 -11.68
N THR A 402 5.43 -15.34 -12.59
CA THR A 402 5.18 -15.90 -13.92
C THR A 402 6.47 -15.99 -14.73
N SER A 403 7.26 -14.91 -14.77
CA SER A 403 8.58 -14.89 -15.44
C SER A 403 9.53 -15.97 -14.90
N GLY A 404 9.51 -16.23 -13.59
CA GLY A 404 10.28 -17.29 -12.96
C GLY A 404 9.83 -18.68 -13.40
N HIS A 405 8.53 -18.94 -13.50
CA HIS A 405 8.04 -20.22 -14.01
C HIS A 405 8.36 -20.41 -15.50
N ASP A 406 8.20 -19.37 -16.32
CA ASP A 406 8.57 -19.41 -17.74
C ASP A 406 10.08 -19.64 -17.91
N ALA A 407 10.91 -19.02 -17.07
CA ALA A 407 12.35 -19.21 -17.09
C ALA A 407 12.78 -20.62 -16.67
N ILE A 408 12.03 -21.29 -15.79
CA ILE A 408 12.24 -22.71 -15.51
C ILE A 408 11.94 -23.54 -16.76
N ASP A 409 10.82 -23.28 -17.44
CA ASP A 409 10.43 -24.01 -18.66
C ASP A 409 11.43 -23.79 -19.82
N GLU A 410 12.16 -22.67 -19.82
CA GLU A 410 13.20 -22.33 -20.80
C GLU A 410 14.63 -22.76 -20.37
N ASP A 411 14.79 -23.55 -19.30
CA ASP A 411 16.08 -23.97 -18.74
C ASP A 411 17.01 -22.81 -18.29
N GLN A 412 16.45 -21.64 -17.97
CA GLN A 412 17.17 -20.42 -17.56
C GLN A 412 17.21 -20.26 -16.04
N LEU A 413 17.78 -21.22 -15.31
CA LEU A 413 17.77 -21.23 -13.85
C LEU A 413 18.46 -20.01 -13.22
N GLU A 414 19.46 -19.40 -13.86
CA GLU A 414 20.07 -18.15 -13.36
C GLU A 414 19.07 -16.98 -13.32
N ARG A 415 18.15 -16.90 -14.28
CA ARG A 415 17.11 -15.87 -14.31
C ARG A 415 16.08 -16.10 -13.21
N VAL A 416 15.80 -17.35 -12.87
CA VAL A 416 14.90 -17.71 -11.76
C VAL A 416 15.45 -17.21 -10.43
N VAL A 417 16.78 -17.25 -10.23
CA VAL A 417 17.44 -16.67 -9.06
C VAL A 417 17.19 -15.16 -8.98
N GLU A 418 17.32 -14.44 -10.09
CA GLU A 418 17.08 -13.00 -10.15
C GLU A 418 15.63 -12.65 -9.82
N ASP A 419 14.67 -13.37 -10.43
CA ASP A 419 13.24 -13.15 -10.24
C ASP A 419 12.79 -13.52 -8.81
N LEU A 420 13.27 -14.64 -8.24
CA LEU A 420 12.97 -15.02 -6.85
C LEU A 420 13.54 -14.01 -5.84
N SER A 421 14.78 -13.56 -6.05
CA SER A 421 15.38 -12.52 -5.23
C SER A 421 14.58 -11.22 -5.31
N ALA A 422 14.16 -10.82 -6.51
CA ALA A 422 13.32 -9.65 -6.70
C ALA A 422 11.95 -9.79 -6.01
N CYS A 423 11.29 -10.95 -6.12
CA CYS A 423 10.04 -11.24 -5.40
C CYS A 423 10.19 -11.07 -3.89
N GLU A 424 11.24 -11.65 -3.30
CA GLU A 424 11.50 -11.59 -1.86
C GLU A 424 11.74 -10.15 -1.40
N HIS A 425 12.59 -9.39 -2.11
CA HIS A 425 12.83 -7.97 -1.78
C HIS A 425 11.56 -7.12 -1.92
N LEU A 426 10.80 -7.29 -3.01
CA LEU A 426 9.55 -6.56 -3.21
C LEU A 426 8.50 -6.90 -2.15
N MET A 427 8.42 -8.15 -1.72
CA MET A 427 7.51 -8.58 -0.67
C MET A 427 7.86 -7.92 0.67
N TYR A 428 9.14 -7.91 1.06
CA TYR A 428 9.58 -7.22 2.28
C TYR A 428 9.36 -5.72 2.20
N ASP A 429 9.76 -5.07 1.10
CA ASP A 429 9.51 -3.63 0.88
C ASP A 429 8.01 -3.31 0.96
N ALA A 430 7.15 -4.19 0.42
CA ALA A 430 5.70 -3.98 0.44
C ALA A 430 5.12 -4.11 1.85
N ILE A 431 5.63 -5.02 2.67
CA ILE A 431 5.24 -5.16 4.08
C ILE A 431 5.73 -3.94 4.88
N GLU A 432 7.00 -3.56 4.73
CA GLU A 432 7.59 -2.45 5.49
C GLU A 432 6.94 -1.10 5.19
N CYS A 433 6.48 -0.87 3.96
CA CYS A 433 5.75 0.35 3.62
C CYS A 433 4.23 0.26 3.86
N GLY A 434 3.72 -0.88 4.31
CA GLY A 434 2.28 -1.09 4.58
C GLY A 434 1.41 -1.28 3.34
N ALA A 435 2.02 -1.52 2.18
CA ALA A 435 1.32 -1.89 0.95
C ALA A 435 0.75 -3.33 1.03
N LEU A 436 1.49 -4.24 1.65
CA LEU A 436 1.01 -5.53 2.11
C LEU A 436 0.73 -5.50 3.61
N VAL A 437 -0.14 -6.40 4.06
CA VAL A 437 -0.45 -6.53 5.48
C VAL A 437 0.77 -7.08 6.23
N ASP A 438 0.99 -6.56 7.44
CA ASP A 438 1.99 -7.12 8.35
C ASP A 438 1.60 -8.55 8.76
N PRO A 439 2.44 -9.57 8.51
CA PRO A 439 2.16 -10.95 8.91
C PRO A 439 1.85 -11.12 10.41
N TRP A 440 2.38 -10.25 11.28
CA TRP A 440 2.07 -10.29 12.72
C TRP A 440 0.60 -10.04 13.04
N ASN A 441 -0.18 -9.46 12.12
CA ASN A 441 -1.62 -9.30 12.28
C ASN A 441 -2.35 -10.65 12.35
N VAL A 442 -1.76 -11.73 11.83
CA VAL A 442 -2.30 -13.10 11.97
C VAL A 442 -2.41 -13.47 13.44
N VAL A 443 -1.31 -13.35 14.20
CA VAL A 443 -1.28 -13.68 15.63
C VAL A 443 -1.96 -12.60 16.46
N GLY A 444 -1.76 -11.33 16.10
CA GLY A 444 -2.23 -10.19 16.87
C GLY A 444 -3.75 -9.97 16.82
N PHE A 445 -4.39 -10.31 15.70
CA PHE A 445 -5.80 -10.03 15.46
C PHE A 445 -6.59 -11.20 14.87
N ALA A 446 -6.00 -12.40 14.77
CA ALA A 446 -6.63 -13.54 14.11
C ALA A 446 -7.14 -13.18 12.70
N ALA A 447 -6.30 -12.51 11.92
CA ALA A 447 -6.61 -11.98 10.59
C ALA A 447 -7.80 -11.00 10.51
N ASN A 448 -8.21 -10.39 11.64
CA ASN A 448 -9.21 -9.34 11.65
C ASN A 448 -8.59 -7.94 11.67
N PHE A 449 -9.35 -6.98 11.15
CA PHE A 449 -9.04 -5.55 11.19
C PHE A 449 -10.07 -4.84 12.08
N SER A 450 -9.60 -4.17 13.14
CA SER A 450 -10.46 -3.41 14.06
C SER A 450 -10.90 -2.09 13.42
N LEU A 451 -12.18 -1.89 13.14
CA LEU A 451 -12.69 -0.62 12.57
C LEU A 451 -12.96 0.45 13.63
N PHE A 452 -13.23 0.00 14.85
CA PHE A 452 -13.56 0.83 16.01
C PHE A 452 -13.07 0.16 17.29
N PRO A 453 -12.95 0.86 18.44
CA PRO A 453 -12.50 0.24 19.70
C PRO A 453 -13.34 -0.94 20.19
N ALA A 454 -14.64 -0.98 19.87
CA ALA A 454 -15.51 -2.09 20.21
C ALA A 454 -15.19 -3.34 19.38
N LEU A 455 -15.02 -4.50 20.05
CA LEU A 455 -14.65 -5.77 19.42
C LEU A 455 -15.65 -6.26 18.36
N GLU A 456 -16.94 -5.93 18.51
CA GLU A 456 -17.96 -6.26 17.51
C GLU A 456 -17.82 -5.46 16.20
N ASN A 457 -16.96 -4.44 16.18
CA ASN A 457 -16.70 -3.61 15.01
C ASN A 457 -15.34 -3.99 14.40
N THR A 458 -15.16 -5.29 14.17
CA THR A 458 -14.04 -5.85 13.40
C THR A 458 -14.54 -6.42 12.08
N VAL A 459 -13.65 -6.54 11.11
CA VAL A 459 -13.91 -7.20 9.82
C VAL A 459 -12.73 -8.10 9.47
N HIS A 460 -12.99 -9.19 8.76
CA HIS A 460 -11.91 -10.01 8.20
C HIS A 460 -11.01 -9.20 7.28
N ASP A 461 -9.70 -9.27 7.50
CA ASP A 461 -8.67 -8.67 6.66
C ASP A 461 -8.22 -9.65 5.57
N TRP A 462 -8.96 -9.63 4.46
CA TRP A 462 -8.73 -10.47 3.28
C TRP A 462 -7.31 -10.34 2.68
N ARG A 463 -6.57 -9.26 2.99
CA ARG A 463 -5.18 -9.10 2.55
C ARG A 463 -4.24 -10.12 3.19
N VAL A 464 -4.62 -10.66 4.37
CA VAL A 464 -3.88 -11.74 5.02
C VAL A 464 -3.96 -13.01 4.17
N ASP A 465 -5.13 -13.30 3.61
CA ASP A 465 -5.31 -14.46 2.73
C ASP A 465 -4.47 -14.30 1.44
N GLU A 466 -4.50 -13.11 0.83
CA GLU A 466 -3.65 -12.81 -0.33
C GLU A 466 -2.16 -12.93 -0.04
N LEU A 467 -1.72 -12.50 1.15
CA LEU A 467 -0.33 -12.64 1.57
C LEU A 467 0.06 -14.11 1.73
N ILE A 468 -0.80 -14.93 2.35
CA ILE A 468 -0.56 -16.36 2.51
C ILE A 468 -0.47 -17.04 1.14
N GLU A 469 -1.39 -16.75 0.22
CA GLU A 469 -1.35 -17.26 -1.15
C GLU A 469 -0.10 -16.80 -1.92
N LEU A 470 0.34 -15.57 -1.70
CA LEU A 470 1.54 -15.05 -2.34
C LEU A 470 2.79 -15.76 -1.83
N VAL A 471 2.93 -15.92 -0.51
CA VAL A 471 4.07 -16.61 0.09
C VAL A 471 4.12 -18.07 -0.32
N GLU A 472 2.96 -18.75 -0.38
CA GLU A 472 2.87 -20.10 -0.93
C GLU A 472 3.40 -20.16 -2.36
N GLN A 473 2.99 -19.25 -3.25
CA GLN A 473 3.49 -19.20 -4.63
C GLN A 473 5.00 -18.96 -4.73
N VAL A 474 5.58 -18.11 -3.87
CA VAL A 474 7.03 -17.87 -3.83
C VAL A 474 7.79 -19.11 -3.36
N LEU A 475 7.30 -19.78 -2.30
CA LEU A 475 7.88 -21.03 -1.81
C LEU A 475 7.81 -22.12 -2.89
N ASP A 476 6.72 -22.17 -3.64
CA ASP A 476 6.48 -23.15 -4.70
C ASP A 476 7.39 -22.96 -5.89
N LEU A 477 7.58 -21.72 -6.34
CA LEU A 477 8.54 -21.39 -7.39
C LEU A 477 9.96 -21.79 -6.96
N CYS A 478 10.34 -21.51 -5.70
CA CYS A 478 11.66 -21.88 -5.17
C CYS A 478 11.85 -23.41 -5.06
N ALA A 479 10.84 -24.14 -4.59
CA ALA A 479 10.85 -25.60 -4.51
C ALA A 479 10.94 -26.25 -5.91
N ARG A 480 10.22 -25.69 -6.89
CA ARG A 480 10.30 -26.13 -8.29
C ARG A 480 11.69 -25.87 -8.88
N ALA A 481 12.23 -24.66 -8.70
CA ALA A 481 13.58 -24.31 -9.18
C ALA A 481 14.67 -25.20 -8.58
N TRP A 482 14.56 -25.53 -7.28
CA TRP A 482 15.46 -26.47 -6.63
C TRP A 482 15.39 -27.88 -7.24
N SER A 483 14.17 -28.35 -7.52
CA SER A 483 13.94 -29.67 -8.13
C SER A 483 14.61 -29.77 -9.50
N GLU A 484 14.45 -28.74 -10.35
CA GLU A 484 15.08 -28.68 -11.68
C GLU A 484 16.61 -28.56 -11.61
N ALA A 485 17.13 -27.74 -10.69
CA ALA A 485 18.58 -27.65 -10.47
C ALA A 485 19.19 -29.01 -10.06
N ALA A 486 18.46 -29.79 -9.26
CA ALA A 486 18.86 -31.14 -8.85
C ALA A 486 18.77 -32.15 -10.01
N ALA A 487 17.76 -32.02 -10.89
CA ALA A 487 17.60 -32.88 -12.06
C ALA A 487 18.71 -32.68 -13.11
N VAL A 488 19.31 -31.48 -13.19
CA VAL A 488 20.44 -31.14 -14.07
C VAL A 488 21.82 -31.30 -13.37
N ASP A 489 21.86 -31.76 -12.11
CA ASP A 489 23.07 -31.92 -11.27
C ASP A 489 23.90 -30.63 -11.13
N ASN A 490 23.25 -29.47 -11.08
CA ASN A 490 23.91 -28.18 -10.85
C ASN A 490 24.01 -27.87 -9.35
N ALA A 491 25.03 -28.43 -8.70
CA ALA A 491 25.26 -28.31 -7.25
C ALA A 491 25.30 -26.86 -6.73
N LYS A 492 25.73 -25.88 -7.55
CA LYS A 492 25.81 -24.47 -7.13
C LYS A 492 24.41 -23.86 -7.00
N LEU A 493 23.54 -24.10 -7.98
CA LEU A 493 22.17 -23.60 -7.96
C LEU A 493 21.30 -24.38 -6.98
N GLU A 494 21.54 -25.69 -6.84
CA GLU A 494 20.89 -26.53 -5.84
C GLU A 494 21.12 -25.97 -4.42
N GLN A 495 22.38 -25.66 -4.07
CA GLN A 495 22.71 -25.06 -2.78
C GLN A 495 22.04 -23.69 -2.61
N HIS A 496 22.02 -22.87 -3.65
CA HIS A 496 21.42 -21.54 -3.60
C HIS A 496 19.91 -21.58 -3.31
N PHE A 497 19.16 -22.39 -4.06
CA PHE A 497 17.71 -22.51 -3.86
C PHE A 497 17.37 -23.17 -2.52
N SER A 498 18.16 -24.14 -2.07
CA SER A 498 18.01 -24.74 -0.73
C SER A 498 18.17 -23.72 0.40
N GLU A 499 19.23 -22.89 0.33
CA GLU A 499 19.47 -21.83 1.32
C GLU A 499 18.36 -20.76 1.29
N GLN A 500 17.89 -20.38 0.09
CA GLN A 500 16.82 -19.41 -0.06
C GLN A 500 15.48 -19.92 0.48
N LEU A 501 15.10 -21.16 0.14
CA LEU A 501 13.87 -21.78 0.63
C LEU A 501 13.89 -21.92 2.16
N SER A 502 15.02 -22.34 2.73
CA SER A 502 15.19 -22.45 4.17
C SER A 502 15.02 -21.10 4.87
N ARG A 503 15.62 -20.03 4.32
CA ARG A 503 15.48 -18.66 4.85
C ARG A 503 14.02 -18.19 4.82
N LEU A 504 13.33 -18.38 3.70
CA LEU A 504 11.92 -18.01 3.56
C LEU A 504 11.03 -18.80 4.52
N ALA A 505 11.28 -20.10 4.67
CA ALA A 505 10.53 -20.95 5.59
C ALA A 505 10.72 -20.55 7.05
N GLU A 506 11.97 -20.32 7.47
CA GLU A 506 12.28 -19.83 8.82
C GLU A 506 11.68 -18.45 9.11
N TRP A 507 11.59 -17.57 8.10
CA TRP A 507 10.94 -16.28 8.26
C TRP A 507 9.43 -16.42 8.42
N TRP A 508 8.77 -17.19 7.55
CA TRP A 508 7.31 -17.30 7.52
C TRP A 508 6.71 -18.03 8.73
N ASP A 509 7.33 -19.14 9.16
CA ASP A 509 6.77 -19.98 10.22
C ASP A 509 6.72 -19.29 11.60
N LYS A 510 7.31 -18.09 11.73
CA LYS A 510 7.21 -17.24 12.92
C LYS A 510 5.80 -16.66 13.14
N PHE A 511 4.98 -16.56 12.10
CA PHE A 511 3.70 -15.86 12.13
C PHE A 511 2.50 -16.75 12.47
N ALA A 512 2.73 -18.02 12.84
CA ALA A 512 1.76 -18.97 13.39
C ALA A 512 0.44 -19.12 12.59
N THR A 513 0.48 -18.96 11.26
CA THR A 513 -0.66 -19.18 10.35
C THR A 513 -1.29 -20.57 10.50
N ALA A 514 -0.51 -21.58 10.90
CA ALA A 514 -1.00 -22.94 11.12
C ALA A 514 -1.71 -23.16 12.47
N SER A 515 -1.63 -22.21 13.39
CA SER A 515 -2.18 -22.33 14.76
C SER A 515 -3.43 -21.48 15.00
N VAL A 516 -3.71 -20.52 14.12
CA VAL A 516 -4.84 -19.60 14.25
C VAL A 516 -6.05 -20.17 13.51
N GLU A 517 -7.19 -20.27 14.20
CA GLU A 517 -8.45 -20.68 13.59
C GLU A 517 -8.94 -19.63 12.57
N ASP A 518 -9.68 -20.07 11.55
CA ASP A 518 -10.22 -19.22 10.46
C ASP A 518 -9.17 -18.53 9.56
N VAL A 519 -7.91 -18.97 9.62
CA VAL A 519 -6.82 -18.55 8.71
C VAL A 519 -6.37 -19.74 7.86
N LYS A 520 -6.02 -19.48 6.59
CA LYS A 520 -5.46 -20.52 5.72
C LYS A 520 -4.14 -21.06 6.31
N ARG A 521 -4.11 -22.37 6.56
CA ARG A 521 -2.91 -23.06 7.08
C ARG A 521 -1.82 -23.08 6.01
N LEU A 522 -0.64 -22.55 6.33
CA LEU A 522 0.57 -22.68 5.53
C LEU A 522 1.76 -22.92 6.48
N VAL A 523 2.39 -24.09 6.37
CA VAL A 523 3.63 -24.41 7.09
C VAL A 523 4.76 -24.49 6.07
N ALA A 524 5.61 -23.48 6.04
CA ALA A 524 6.66 -23.38 5.03
C ALA A 524 7.72 -24.48 5.23
N LYS A 525 7.99 -24.90 6.47
CA LYS A 525 8.90 -26.03 6.74
C LYS A 525 8.44 -27.35 6.12
N GLU A 526 7.13 -27.59 5.98
CA GLU A 526 6.62 -28.78 5.30
C GLU A 526 6.95 -28.78 3.80
N ILE A 527 6.92 -27.60 3.17
CA ILE A 527 7.30 -27.41 1.77
C ILE A 527 8.81 -27.62 1.61
N GLU A 528 9.63 -27.04 2.49
CA GLU A 528 11.09 -27.20 2.48
C GLU A 528 11.51 -28.68 2.62
N VAL A 529 10.93 -29.41 3.59
CA VAL A 529 11.23 -30.83 3.79
C VAL A 529 10.82 -31.66 2.57
N SER A 530 9.65 -31.37 1.99
CA SER A 530 9.18 -32.05 0.78
C SER A 530 10.11 -31.78 -0.40
N ALA A 531 10.52 -30.53 -0.62
CA ALA A 531 11.42 -30.14 -1.69
C ALA A 531 12.81 -30.80 -1.56
N ASN A 532 13.34 -30.91 -0.34
CA ASN A 532 14.60 -31.61 -0.08
C ASN A 532 14.55 -33.11 -0.46
N LEU A 533 13.43 -33.78 -0.16
CA LEU A 533 13.23 -35.18 -0.54
C LEU A 533 13.14 -35.35 -2.06
N VAL A 534 12.41 -34.45 -2.73
CA VAL A 534 12.28 -34.42 -4.19
C VAL A 534 13.64 -34.17 -4.87
N ALA A 535 14.37 -33.14 -4.45
CA ALA A 535 15.70 -32.82 -4.98
C ALA A 535 16.68 -33.98 -4.79
N GLY A 536 16.70 -34.62 -3.61
CA GLY A 536 17.52 -35.80 -3.35
C GLY A 536 17.19 -36.99 -4.26
N ALA A 537 15.89 -37.21 -4.53
CA ALA A 537 15.44 -38.26 -5.44
C ALA A 537 15.83 -37.97 -6.90
N LEU A 538 15.68 -36.72 -7.37
CA LEU A 538 16.05 -36.29 -8.72
C LEU A 538 17.57 -36.33 -8.94
N ASN A 539 18.37 -35.93 -7.97
CA ASN A 539 19.82 -36.04 -8.04
C ASN A 539 20.27 -37.52 -8.10
N ALA A 540 19.63 -38.39 -7.30
CA ALA A 540 19.86 -39.84 -7.37
C ALA A 540 19.42 -40.43 -8.72
N TRP A 541 18.31 -39.97 -9.28
CA TRP A 541 17.82 -40.34 -10.61
C TRP A 541 18.83 -39.97 -11.70
N HIS A 542 19.32 -38.73 -11.70
CA HIS A 542 20.32 -38.24 -12.65
C HIS A 542 21.60 -39.11 -12.61
N LYS A 543 22.07 -39.44 -11.42
CA LYS A 543 23.25 -40.31 -11.21
C LYS A 543 23.01 -41.77 -11.58
N ALA A 544 21.77 -42.26 -11.50
CA ALA A 544 21.42 -43.65 -11.76
C ALA A 544 21.27 -43.98 -13.26
N GLY A 545 21.05 -42.99 -14.13
CA GLY A 545 20.93 -43.18 -15.57
C GLY A 545 19.89 -44.24 -15.93
N ALA A 546 20.28 -45.31 -16.64
CA ALA A 546 19.34 -46.37 -17.06
C ALA A 546 18.63 -47.15 -15.93
N ALA A 547 19.13 -47.10 -14.68
CA ALA A 547 18.49 -47.74 -13.53
C ALA A 547 17.29 -46.95 -12.97
N ALA A 548 17.12 -45.69 -13.41
CA ALA A 548 16.01 -44.81 -13.07
C ALA A 548 14.62 -45.34 -13.49
N GLY A 549 14.56 -46.13 -14.56
CA GLY A 549 13.31 -46.68 -15.08
C GLY A 549 12.75 -47.86 -14.30
N ASP A 550 13.44 -48.32 -13.23
CA ASP A 550 12.99 -49.43 -12.39
C ASP A 550 12.04 -48.95 -11.27
N ILE A 551 10.90 -49.61 -11.11
CA ILE A 551 9.95 -49.39 -10.02
C ILE A 551 10.64 -49.64 -8.66
N ALA A 552 11.60 -50.57 -8.60
CA ALA A 552 12.34 -50.87 -7.37
C ALA A 552 13.20 -49.69 -6.89
N PHE A 553 13.70 -48.85 -7.82
CA PHE A 553 14.45 -47.63 -7.49
C PHE A 553 13.55 -46.60 -6.82
N TRP A 554 12.41 -46.27 -7.44
CA TRP A 554 11.48 -45.26 -6.92
C TRP A 554 10.85 -45.67 -5.59
N ARG A 555 10.63 -46.96 -5.38
CA ARG A 555 10.11 -47.48 -4.11
C ARG A 555 10.97 -47.09 -2.89
N MET A 556 12.26 -46.82 -3.05
CA MET A 556 13.14 -46.36 -1.96
C MET A 556 12.86 -44.92 -1.51
N PHE A 557 12.33 -44.08 -2.41
CA PHE A 557 12.06 -42.66 -2.18
C PHE A 557 10.59 -42.39 -1.88
N VAL A 558 9.69 -43.15 -2.53
CA VAL A 558 8.23 -42.98 -2.44
C VAL A 558 7.69 -43.24 -1.02
N ASP A 559 8.32 -44.11 -0.23
CA ASP A 559 7.91 -44.32 1.18
C ASP A 559 8.08 -43.06 2.06
N GLN A 560 8.83 -42.06 1.58
CA GLN A 560 9.10 -40.77 2.24
C GLN A 560 8.23 -39.62 1.67
N PHE A 561 7.50 -39.84 0.58
CA PHE A 561 6.60 -38.84 0.02
C PHE A 561 5.25 -38.86 0.75
N ASP A 562 5.05 -37.88 1.62
CA ASP A 562 3.82 -37.75 2.42
C ASP A 562 2.82 -36.73 1.84
N SER A 563 3.06 -36.17 0.64
CA SER A 563 2.19 -35.17 -0.01
C SER A 563 2.00 -35.39 -1.51
N SER A 564 0.81 -35.02 -2.02
CA SER A 564 0.44 -35.07 -3.44
C SER A 564 1.38 -34.21 -4.31
N LYS A 565 1.84 -33.09 -3.74
CA LYS A 565 2.74 -32.13 -4.36
C LYS A 565 4.14 -32.68 -4.63
N ALA A 566 4.69 -33.48 -3.70
CA ALA A 566 5.98 -34.12 -3.90
C ALA A 566 5.97 -35.06 -5.11
N PHE A 567 4.89 -35.84 -5.28
CA PHE A 567 4.70 -36.67 -6.48
C PHE A 567 4.60 -35.82 -7.74
N GLN A 568 3.83 -34.73 -7.72
CA GLN A 568 3.71 -33.85 -8.88
C GLN A 568 5.07 -33.28 -9.31
N LEU A 569 5.84 -32.69 -8.39
CA LEU A 569 7.12 -32.06 -8.73
C LEU A 569 8.10 -33.04 -9.38
N VAL A 570 8.22 -34.26 -8.85
CA VAL A 570 9.09 -35.29 -9.43
C VAL A 570 8.57 -35.73 -10.80
N ILE A 571 7.27 -36.00 -10.93
CA ILE A 571 6.68 -36.46 -12.20
C ILE A 571 6.81 -35.38 -13.29
N GLU A 572 6.59 -34.11 -12.94
CA GLU A 572 6.76 -32.98 -13.86
C GLU A 572 8.21 -32.87 -14.33
N ALA A 573 9.18 -32.83 -13.42
CA ALA A 573 10.60 -32.79 -13.77
C ALA A 573 11.03 -33.98 -14.68
N LEU A 574 10.53 -35.19 -14.40
CA LEU A 574 10.80 -36.36 -15.24
C LEU A 574 10.19 -36.23 -16.64
N LEU A 575 8.98 -35.68 -16.75
CA LEU A 575 8.32 -35.43 -18.02
C LEU A 575 9.02 -34.32 -18.81
N ASP A 576 9.50 -33.27 -18.15
CA ASP A 576 10.25 -32.16 -18.74
C ASP A 576 11.60 -32.64 -19.32
N HIS A 577 12.24 -33.64 -18.70
CA HIS A 577 13.42 -34.31 -19.24
C HIS A 577 13.14 -35.47 -20.21
N GLY A 578 11.87 -35.74 -20.56
CA GLY A 578 11.49 -36.79 -21.50
C GLY A 578 11.65 -38.23 -20.99
N ASP A 579 11.72 -38.45 -19.67
CA ASP A 579 11.74 -39.80 -19.08
C ASP A 579 10.31 -40.33 -18.87
N THR A 580 9.70 -40.79 -19.96
CA THR A 580 8.35 -41.38 -19.95
C THR A 580 8.27 -42.70 -19.18
N VAL A 581 9.40 -43.39 -18.94
CA VAL A 581 9.41 -44.67 -18.22
C VAL A 581 9.41 -44.44 -16.71
N ALA A 582 10.29 -43.57 -16.20
CA ALA A 582 10.36 -43.25 -14.78
C ALA A 582 9.09 -42.53 -14.30
N SER A 583 8.58 -41.58 -15.08
CA SER A 583 7.32 -40.87 -14.78
C SER A 583 6.12 -41.84 -14.71
N MET A 584 6.02 -42.81 -15.62
CA MET A 584 5.01 -43.87 -15.58
C MET A 584 5.14 -44.74 -14.32
N ALA A 585 6.36 -45.18 -13.98
CA ALA A 585 6.62 -46.00 -12.80
C ALA A 585 6.22 -45.29 -11.50
N LEU A 586 6.54 -43.99 -11.41
CA LEU A 586 6.20 -43.17 -10.25
C LEU A 586 4.70 -42.90 -10.14
N MET A 587 4.02 -42.64 -11.27
CA MET A 587 2.56 -42.54 -11.32
C MET A 587 1.85 -43.83 -10.87
N MET A 588 2.31 -45.00 -11.33
CA MET A 588 1.77 -46.29 -10.88
C MET A 588 1.96 -46.49 -9.38
N GLN A 589 3.12 -46.10 -8.85
CA GLN A 589 3.41 -46.20 -7.43
C GLN A 589 2.53 -45.24 -6.60
N TRP A 590 2.26 -44.03 -7.08
CA TRP A 590 1.33 -43.11 -6.43
C TRP A 590 -0.09 -43.69 -6.36
N VAL A 591 -0.59 -44.28 -7.45
CA VAL A 591 -1.89 -44.98 -7.48
C VAL A 591 -1.93 -46.12 -6.46
N SER A 592 -0.83 -46.85 -6.28
CA SER A 592 -0.73 -47.91 -5.28
C SER A 592 -0.79 -47.42 -3.83
N GLN A 593 -0.48 -46.14 -3.59
CA GLN A 593 -0.47 -45.48 -2.29
C GLN A 593 -1.64 -44.51 -2.05
N LYS A 594 -2.70 -44.59 -2.88
CA LYS A 594 -3.87 -43.70 -2.80
C LYS A 594 -4.52 -43.59 -1.41
N ASP A 595 -4.38 -44.63 -0.58
CA ASP A 595 -4.97 -44.68 0.76
C ASP A 595 -4.14 -43.85 1.78
N ARG A 596 -2.88 -43.55 1.45
CA ARG A 596 -1.95 -42.76 2.26
C ARG A 596 -1.81 -41.33 1.73
N THR A 597 -1.73 -41.18 0.41
CA THR A 597 -1.60 -39.88 -0.27
C THR A 597 -2.73 -39.75 -1.30
N PRO A 598 -3.61 -38.75 -1.19
CA PRO A 598 -4.70 -38.58 -2.14
C PRO A 598 -4.17 -38.37 -3.57
N LEU A 599 -4.95 -38.78 -4.56
CA LEU A 599 -4.61 -38.60 -5.99
C LEU A 599 -5.00 -37.22 -6.53
N GLU A 600 -5.82 -36.49 -5.77
CA GLU A 600 -6.22 -35.11 -6.03
C GLU A 600 -6.25 -34.34 -4.72
N GLU A 601 -5.50 -33.23 -4.66
CA GLU A 601 -5.43 -32.32 -3.52
C GLU A 601 -5.20 -30.90 -4.03
N GLY A 602 -6.22 -30.04 -3.91
CA GLY A 602 -6.17 -28.68 -4.47
C GLY A 602 -5.98 -28.70 -5.99
N ASP A 603 -4.93 -28.01 -6.47
CA ASP A 603 -4.56 -27.96 -7.90
C ASP A 603 -3.69 -29.15 -8.34
N HIS A 604 -3.24 -29.99 -7.41
CA HIS A 604 -2.43 -31.17 -7.68
C HIS A 604 -3.32 -32.33 -8.10
N SER A 605 -3.24 -32.74 -9.37
CA SER A 605 -4.10 -33.80 -9.92
C SER A 605 -3.30 -34.82 -10.72
N PHE A 606 -3.40 -36.08 -10.28
CA PHE A 606 -2.91 -37.24 -11.03
C PHE A 606 -3.44 -37.24 -12.47
N ARG A 607 -4.70 -36.84 -12.68
CA ARG A 607 -5.35 -36.82 -14.00
C ARG A 607 -4.60 -35.90 -14.96
N ARG A 608 -4.21 -34.70 -14.50
CA ARG A 608 -3.49 -33.72 -15.33
C ARG A 608 -2.15 -34.29 -15.78
N LEU A 609 -1.41 -34.93 -14.88
CA LEU A 609 -0.11 -35.55 -15.16
C LEU A 609 -0.24 -36.76 -16.09
N ALA A 610 -1.25 -37.59 -15.91
CA ALA A 610 -1.52 -38.73 -16.79
C ALA A 610 -1.83 -38.29 -18.23
N PHE A 611 -2.62 -37.20 -18.39
CA PHE A 611 -2.86 -36.62 -19.73
C PHE A 611 -1.60 -36.03 -20.34
N ARG A 612 -0.78 -35.32 -19.54
CA ARG A 612 0.51 -34.77 -19.99
C ARG A 612 1.44 -35.89 -20.45
N TRP A 613 1.57 -36.97 -19.67
CA TRP A 613 2.36 -38.15 -20.01
C TRP A 613 1.89 -38.80 -21.31
N LEU A 614 0.59 -39.00 -21.50
CA LEU A 614 0.03 -39.55 -22.74
C LEU A 614 0.39 -38.68 -23.95
N ALA A 615 0.27 -37.34 -23.82
CA ALA A 615 0.64 -36.42 -24.88
C ALA A 615 2.15 -36.46 -25.19
N THR A 616 3.01 -36.56 -24.19
CA THR A 616 4.47 -36.71 -24.37
C THR A 616 4.80 -38.02 -25.10
N VAL A 617 4.21 -39.14 -24.69
CA VAL A 617 4.41 -40.45 -25.34
C VAL A 617 3.92 -40.45 -26.79
N GLU A 618 2.76 -39.82 -27.07
CA GLU A 618 2.26 -39.65 -28.43
C GLU A 618 3.20 -38.80 -29.30
N HIS A 619 3.77 -37.73 -28.73
CA HIS A 619 4.72 -36.87 -29.42
C HIS A 619 6.04 -37.60 -29.72
N GLU A 620 6.62 -38.31 -28.74
CA GLU A 620 7.82 -39.15 -28.92
C GLU A 620 7.60 -40.24 -29.98
N GLN A 621 6.41 -40.87 -30.00
CA GLN A 621 6.05 -41.86 -31.02
C GLN A 621 6.01 -41.24 -32.43
N GLN A 622 5.52 -40.01 -32.56
CA GLN A 622 5.47 -39.29 -33.84
C GLN A 622 6.85 -38.83 -34.32
N GLU A 623 7.70 -38.33 -33.42
CA GLU A 623 9.04 -37.82 -33.77
C GLU A 623 10.08 -38.93 -33.96
N GLN A 624 10.09 -39.94 -33.08
CA GLN A 624 11.15 -40.96 -33.03
C GLN A 624 10.77 -42.28 -33.74
N GLN A 625 9.53 -42.42 -34.23
CA GLN A 625 8.99 -43.65 -34.85
C GLN A 625 9.14 -44.91 -33.97
N ILE A 626 9.11 -44.75 -32.65
CA ILE A 626 9.19 -45.85 -31.68
C ILE A 626 7.77 -46.36 -31.38
N ASP A 627 7.55 -47.68 -31.34
CA ASP A 627 6.25 -48.27 -30.96
C ASP A 627 6.05 -48.24 -29.44
N SER A 628 5.51 -47.14 -28.95
CA SER A 628 5.24 -46.90 -27.53
C SER A 628 3.88 -47.47 -27.06
N TRP A 629 3.12 -48.15 -27.94
CA TRP A 629 1.78 -48.69 -27.61
C TRP A 629 1.81 -49.67 -26.44
N SER A 630 2.89 -50.45 -26.31
CA SER A 630 3.06 -51.40 -25.21
C SER A 630 3.16 -50.73 -23.83
N GLN A 631 3.68 -49.50 -23.75
CA GLN A 631 3.75 -48.72 -22.51
C GLN A 631 2.37 -48.14 -22.16
N VAL A 632 1.65 -47.60 -23.14
CA VAL A 632 0.29 -47.09 -22.96
C VAL A 632 -0.65 -48.19 -22.47
N VAL A 633 -0.59 -49.38 -23.06
CA VAL A 633 -1.38 -50.54 -22.61
C VAL A 633 -1.04 -50.94 -21.18
N LYS A 634 0.25 -50.93 -20.80
CA LYS A 634 0.67 -51.22 -19.42
C LYS A 634 0.16 -50.18 -18.42
N PHE A 635 0.18 -48.90 -18.78
CA PHE A 635 -0.32 -47.81 -17.95
C PHE A 635 -1.83 -47.95 -17.69
N PHE A 636 -2.63 -48.13 -18.74
CA PHE A 636 -4.08 -48.33 -18.60
C PHE A 636 -4.47 -49.67 -17.97
N ALA A 637 -3.62 -50.70 -18.02
CA ALA A 637 -3.90 -51.96 -17.32
C ALA A 637 -3.74 -51.85 -15.80
N PHE A 638 -3.06 -50.80 -15.31
CA PHE A 638 -2.76 -50.58 -13.90
C PHE A 638 -3.73 -49.60 -13.22
N LEU A 639 -4.36 -48.72 -14.00
CA LEU A 639 -5.49 -47.87 -13.60
C LEU A 639 -6.76 -48.71 -13.46
#